data_AF-A0A4D9EJV3-F1
#
_entry.id   AF-A0A4D9EJV3-F1
#
_cell.length_a   1.000
_cell.length_b   1.000
_cell.length_c   1.000
_cell.angle_alpha   90.00
_cell.angle_beta   90.00
_cell.angle_gamma   90.00
#
_symmetry.space_group_name_H-M   'P 1'
#
loop_
_entity.id
_entity.type
_entity.pdbx_description
1 polymer ?
#
loop_
_entity_poly.entity_id
_entity_poly.type
_entity_poly.pdbx_seq_one_letter_code
_entity_poly.pdbx_strand_id
1 'polypeptide(L)'
;MSGTTAVLCLYLVYGLMQQMEASILSCIPRKTVTYQNGNIKTFMKPGLCNFSTLLVSEETDVLFVGARDAIFALDLNDISREIASEDWFATRDRQLECIRRGKDKVDCRNYILLLHKINDTDLYVCGTNAFYPACDYMVINSTDIHLQGKAEESRGRCPFEPTLKYASLLVDSAFYSATSNNFLGTEPIILRSLRNHLRTEFKASWLNEPSFVYMDIVRESESNPDGDDDKIYVFFTETAVEFEFYDKLLVSRIARVCKGDLGGKRLLQKRWTSFLKSRLICSVPESNFQFNIVQDVFLLKKADWRESMFYGIFTQQWGRLDISAVCAFSMKTVQEVFAKGNYKGPVTVEHSHVKWMVFRGEVPLPRPGACIDNFARSIGYNTSLDLPDKILQFVRDHPLMDNAVNPIGDRPVLLKRGSNYTRIVVDRITGLDKKTYNVLFIGTDNGYLHKALNCDGEMFIIEEIQLFQSPEPVQSLKLSSKKGLLYVGSPSQVVQLPVSVCSRYKHCLDCVLARDPYCAWSESFEKCVPVANQTGDLQDLIQSVKNGDASKCPKIGNNVKNCPVIIGNSVHLKCAPMSNLARMVWKFNGSSLQAEDSKYLLYDGGIVIFNVTVADAGFYDCHSVERANGKEFPVTVASYILYTQQDSVFIITKNYTTNQQNADTTLKVKSLVSSSSLNDPAKQKSLEDQKEKLILKLVGAGFALLFSSLLVWNFYKGHLSMPWKSREKSSKTANADCLPGPTLATEGSGAMRKSSATRTNTSTVNESVALVSFPSEEERSANVQHNTSLTKRSGTCSSQSCLVEDETMFPIEECGM
;
A
#
# COMPACT_ATOMS: atom_id res chain seq x y z
N MET A 1 -26.10 41.29 -0.86
CA MET A 1 -25.86 40.43 0.33
C MET A 1 -24.90 41.18 1.24
N SER A 2 -25.27 41.47 2.49
CA SER A 2 -24.41 42.24 3.40
C SER A 2 -23.14 41.45 3.73
N GLY A 3 -21.99 42.12 3.89
CA GLY A 3 -20.69 41.47 4.12
C GLY A 3 -20.67 40.48 5.31
N THR A 4 -21.57 40.66 6.27
CA THR A 4 -21.78 39.73 7.40
C THR A 4 -22.27 38.34 6.97
N THR A 5 -23.11 38.24 5.94
CA THR A 5 -23.60 36.95 5.42
C THR A 5 -22.52 36.17 4.66
N ALA A 6 -21.63 36.87 3.95
CA ALA A 6 -20.52 36.23 3.25
C ALA A 6 -19.47 35.68 4.22
N VAL A 7 -19.18 36.40 5.31
CA VAL A 7 -18.26 35.94 6.35
C VAL A 7 -18.84 34.75 7.11
N LEU A 8 -20.14 34.76 7.45
CA LEU A 8 -20.79 33.60 8.07
C LEU A 8 -20.79 32.37 7.16
N CYS A 9 -21.05 32.54 5.85
CA CYS A 9 -20.93 31.45 4.88
C CYS A 9 -19.50 30.92 4.77
N LEU A 10 -18.49 31.78 4.80
CA LEU A 10 -17.08 31.36 4.81
C LEU A 10 -16.71 30.61 6.09
N TYR A 11 -17.16 31.06 7.26
CA TYR A 11 -16.96 30.33 8.51
C TYR A 11 -17.73 29.01 8.57
N LEU A 12 -18.94 28.95 8.01
CA LEU A 12 -19.71 27.70 7.92
C LEU A 12 -19.08 26.73 6.91
N VAL A 13 -18.59 27.22 5.77
CA VAL A 13 -17.87 26.40 4.79
C VAL A 13 -16.53 25.95 5.36
N TYR A 14 -15.80 26.82 6.06
CA TYR A 14 -14.56 26.49 6.74
C TYR A 14 -14.80 25.49 7.89
N GLY A 15 -15.87 25.67 8.66
CA GLY A 15 -16.31 24.74 9.69
C GLY A 15 -16.75 23.38 9.13
N LEU A 16 -17.46 23.36 8.00
CA LEU A 16 -17.84 22.13 7.28
C LEU A 16 -16.62 21.44 6.64
N MET A 17 -15.64 22.21 6.15
CA MET A 17 -14.38 21.68 5.64
C MET A 17 -13.53 21.09 6.78
N GLN A 18 -13.48 21.74 7.94
CA GLN A 18 -12.86 21.17 9.14
C GLN A 18 -13.61 19.94 9.68
N GLN A 19 -14.94 19.90 9.59
CA GLN A 19 -15.75 18.73 9.95
C GLN A 19 -15.55 17.56 8.97
N MET A 20 -15.33 17.82 7.68
CA MET A 20 -14.91 16.78 6.73
C MET A 20 -13.50 16.27 7.04
N GLU A 21 -12.56 17.13 7.42
CA GLU A 21 -11.21 16.70 7.84
C GLU A 21 -11.22 15.87 9.14
N ALA A 22 -12.17 16.12 10.04
CA ALA A 22 -12.33 15.38 11.29
C ALA A 22 -13.00 14.00 11.14
N SER A 23 -13.52 13.65 9.96
CA SER A 23 -14.37 12.46 9.77
C SER A 23 -13.64 11.22 9.25
N ILE A 24 -12.34 11.31 8.94
CA ILE A 24 -11.50 10.16 8.59
C ILE A 24 -10.41 10.03 9.64
N LEU A 25 -10.63 9.17 10.64
CA LEU A 25 -9.65 8.86 11.67
C LEU A 25 -8.44 8.16 10.99
N SER A 26 -7.41 8.94 10.64
CA SER A 26 -6.15 8.40 10.11
C SER A 26 -5.29 7.92 11.26
N CYS A 27 -4.81 6.67 11.20
CA CYS A 27 -3.89 6.14 12.20
C CYS A 27 -2.53 6.86 12.11
N ILE A 28 -2.04 7.42 13.22
CA ILE A 28 -0.71 8.00 13.35
C ILE A 28 0.25 6.90 13.85
N PRO A 29 1.41 6.68 13.21
CA PRO A 29 2.43 5.77 13.73
C PRO A 29 2.91 6.20 15.11
N ARG A 30 2.88 5.29 16.10
CA ARG A 30 3.29 5.61 17.48
C ARG A 30 4.74 6.08 17.56
N LYS A 31 5.63 5.51 16.74
CA LYS A 31 7.06 5.83 16.71
C LYS A 31 7.57 5.88 15.27
N THR A 32 8.38 6.87 14.97
CA THR A 32 9.06 7.03 13.67
C THR A 32 10.52 6.66 13.81
N VAL A 33 10.98 5.71 12.99
CA VAL A 33 12.38 5.27 12.93
C VAL A 33 12.99 5.82 11.66
N THR A 34 13.82 6.85 11.81
CA THR A 34 14.55 7.45 10.69
C THR A 34 15.62 6.51 10.17
N TYR A 35 16.03 6.69 8.92
CA TYR A 35 17.11 5.92 8.33
C TYR A 35 18.39 6.00 9.19
N GLN A 36 18.99 4.84 9.48
CA GLN A 36 20.24 4.74 10.25
C GLN A 36 21.29 4.02 9.40
N ASN A 37 22.34 4.73 9.01
CA ASN A 37 23.41 4.18 8.19
C ASN A 37 24.12 3.03 8.92
N GLY A 38 24.31 1.89 8.26
CA GLY A 38 25.04 0.73 8.79
C GLY A 38 24.28 -0.23 9.73
N ASN A 39 23.04 0.08 10.12
CA ASN A 39 22.23 -0.79 10.99
C ASN A 39 21.29 -1.75 10.24
N ILE A 40 21.11 -1.52 8.94
CA ILE A 40 20.23 -2.32 8.08
C ILE A 40 21.11 -3.10 7.10
N LYS A 41 20.93 -4.42 7.06
CA LYS A 41 21.62 -5.27 6.09
C LYS A 41 21.01 -5.03 4.72
N THR A 42 21.86 -4.74 3.74
CA THR A 42 21.43 -4.33 2.40
C THR A 42 22.27 -5.04 1.35
N PHE A 43 21.63 -5.47 0.28
CA PHE A 43 22.28 -5.97 -0.92
C PHE A 43 22.04 -5.00 -2.08
N MET A 44 23.12 -4.61 -2.76
CA MET A 44 23.09 -3.81 -3.98
C MET A 44 24.26 -4.20 -4.88
N LYS A 45 24.09 -4.07 -6.18
CA LYS A 45 25.16 -4.34 -7.16
C LYS A 45 25.33 -3.15 -8.12
N PRO A 46 26.52 -2.54 -8.20
CA PRO A 46 26.75 -1.40 -9.09
C PRO A 46 26.38 -1.71 -10.55
N GLY A 47 25.65 -0.80 -11.20
CA GLY A 47 25.23 -0.93 -12.59
C GLY A 47 23.96 -1.75 -12.84
N LEU A 48 23.44 -2.42 -11.81
CA LEU A 48 22.17 -3.15 -11.86
C LEU A 48 21.07 -2.42 -11.09
N CYS A 49 19.83 -2.72 -11.44
CA CYS A 49 18.64 -2.13 -10.84
C CYS A 49 17.45 -3.10 -10.93
N ASN A 50 16.32 -2.68 -10.35
CA ASN A 50 15.06 -3.41 -10.28
C ASN A 50 15.14 -4.73 -9.52
N PHE A 51 15.67 -4.68 -8.30
CA PHE A 51 15.71 -5.82 -7.35
C PHE A 51 14.32 -6.09 -6.76
N SER A 52 13.38 -6.40 -7.66
CA SER A 52 11.94 -6.35 -7.39
C SER A 52 11.32 -7.73 -7.19
N THR A 53 11.95 -8.80 -7.70
CA THR A 53 11.42 -10.17 -7.59
C THR A 53 12.16 -10.92 -6.49
N LEU A 54 11.46 -11.31 -5.42
CA LEU A 54 12.05 -12.02 -4.28
C LEU A 54 11.37 -13.38 -4.08
N LEU A 55 12.19 -14.42 -3.87
CA LEU A 55 11.74 -15.75 -3.47
C LEU A 55 12.54 -16.22 -2.25
N VAL A 56 11.86 -16.37 -1.12
CA VAL A 56 12.43 -16.89 0.13
C VAL A 56 12.37 -18.42 0.11
N SER A 57 13.52 -19.08 0.28
CA SER A 57 13.62 -20.53 0.47
C SER A 57 14.12 -20.80 1.89
N GLU A 58 13.21 -21.07 2.82
CA GLU A 58 13.54 -21.34 4.23
C GLU A 58 14.19 -22.71 4.43
N GLU A 59 13.99 -23.65 3.50
CA GLU A 59 14.57 -25.00 3.59
C GLU A 59 16.08 -24.99 3.27
N THR A 60 16.47 -24.13 2.33
CA THR A 60 17.87 -24.03 1.87
C THR A 60 18.59 -22.82 2.44
N ASP A 61 17.93 -21.99 3.26
CA ASP A 61 18.47 -20.73 3.79
C ASP A 61 19.00 -19.78 2.70
N VAL A 62 18.28 -19.71 1.57
CA VAL A 62 18.62 -18.83 0.43
C VAL A 62 17.48 -17.86 0.12
N LEU A 63 17.84 -16.61 -0.14
CA LEU A 63 16.98 -15.62 -0.79
C LEU A 63 17.37 -15.49 -2.26
N PHE A 64 16.45 -15.85 -3.16
CA PHE A 64 16.65 -15.59 -4.59
C PHE A 64 16.10 -14.22 -4.97
N VAL A 65 16.89 -13.46 -5.73
CA VAL A 65 16.57 -12.09 -6.16
C VAL A 65 16.65 -12.00 -7.68
N GLY A 66 15.53 -11.69 -8.33
CA GLY A 66 15.47 -11.35 -9.74
C GLY A 66 15.64 -9.84 -9.93
N ALA A 67 16.63 -9.46 -10.71
CA ALA A 67 16.93 -8.08 -11.06
C ALA A 67 16.80 -7.85 -12.58
N ARG A 68 17.18 -6.66 -13.06
CA ARG A 68 17.39 -6.45 -14.49
C ARG A 68 18.68 -7.14 -14.93
N ASP A 69 18.55 -8.00 -15.93
CA ASP A 69 19.58 -8.79 -16.60
C ASP A 69 20.31 -9.83 -15.71
N ALA A 70 19.91 -10.04 -14.46
CA ALA A 70 20.61 -10.94 -13.53
C ALA A 70 19.70 -11.57 -12.47
N ILE A 71 20.15 -12.70 -11.93
CA ILE A 71 19.54 -13.45 -10.83
C ILE A 71 20.61 -13.66 -9.74
N PHE A 72 20.25 -13.49 -8.48
CA PHE A 72 21.15 -13.66 -7.34
C PHE A 72 20.60 -14.71 -6.37
N ALA A 73 21.50 -15.48 -5.77
CA ALA A 73 21.26 -16.28 -4.58
C ALA A 73 22.03 -15.63 -3.41
N LEU A 74 21.31 -15.20 -2.38
CA LEU A 74 21.85 -14.53 -1.20
C LEU A 74 21.64 -15.40 0.05
N ASP A 75 22.52 -15.28 1.05
CA ASP A 75 22.30 -15.93 2.35
C ASP A 75 21.08 -15.30 3.04
N LEU A 76 20.13 -16.15 3.48
CA LEU A 76 18.88 -15.70 4.07
C LEU A 76 19.06 -15.04 5.45
N ASN A 77 20.13 -15.38 6.19
CA ASN A 77 20.48 -14.79 7.48
C ASN A 77 21.30 -13.49 7.32
N ASP A 78 22.02 -13.35 6.21
CA ASP A 78 22.77 -12.13 5.85
C ASP A 78 22.75 -11.87 4.35
N ILE A 79 21.77 -11.08 3.89
CA ILE A 79 21.62 -10.80 2.46
C ILE A 79 22.80 -10.04 1.85
N SER A 80 23.66 -9.41 2.66
CA SER A 80 24.87 -8.75 2.18
C SER A 80 25.88 -9.76 1.63
N ARG A 81 25.72 -11.05 1.94
CA ARG A 81 26.56 -12.14 1.45
C ARG A 81 25.92 -12.80 0.22
N GLU A 82 26.45 -12.45 -0.94
CA GLU A 82 26.17 -13.13 -2.21
C GLU A 82 26.75 -14.56 -2.17
N ILE A 83 25.90 -15.55 -2.46
CA ILE A 83 26.32 -16.96 -2.60
C ILE A 83 26.70 -17.22 -4.05
N ALA A 84 25.82 -16.85 -4.99
CA ALA A 84 26.02 -17.02 -6.42
C ALA A 84 25.18 -16.01 -7.20
N SER A 85 25.54 -15.80 -8.46
CA SER A 85 24.80 -14.96 -9.41
C SER A 85 24.85 -15.56 -10.81
N GLU A 86 23.80 -15.33 -11.58
CA GLU A 86 23.68 -15.76 -12.96
C GLU A 86 23.16 -14.59 -13.80
N ASP A 87 23.88 -14.27 -14.86
CA ASP A 87 23.53 -13.21 -15.80
C ASP A 87 22.59 -13.77 -16.89
N TRP A 88 21.51 -13.06 -17.17
CA TRP A 88 20.56 -13.43 -18.22
C TRP A 88 20.18 -12.23 -19.09
N PHE A 89 21.11 -11.81 -19.96
CA PHE A 89 20.90 -10.69 -20.87
C PHE A 89 19.96 -11.02 -22.04
N ALA A 90 19.16 -10.04 -22.44
CA ALA A 90 18.53 -10.06 -23.76
C ALA A 90 19.60 -9.93 -24.86
N THR A 91 19.50 -10.73 -25.93
CA THR A 91 20.46 -10.69 -27.05
C THR A 91 20.46 -9.32 -27.74
N ARG A 92 21.59 -8.94 -28.33
CA ARG A 92 21.72 -7.61 -28.96
C ARG A 92 20.67 -7.37 -30.05
N ASP A 93 20.37 -8.40 -30.83
CA ASP A 93 19.35 -8.33 -31.88
C ASP A 93 17.94 -8.08 -31.32
N ARG A 94 17.59 -8.73 -30.21
CA ARG A 94 16.31 -8.49 -29.51
C ARG A 94 16.22 -7.07 -28.96
N GLN A 95 17.29 -6.57 -28.34
CA GLN A 95 17.32 -5.19 -27.86
C GLN A 95 17.15 -4.19 -29.01
N LEU A 96 17.84 -4.41 -30.14
CA LEU A 96 17.73 -3.55 -31.33
C LEU A 96 16.33 -3.61 -31.95
N GLU A 97 15.72 -4.79 -32.02
CA GLU A 97 14.34 -4.96 -32.49
C GLU A 97 13.34 -4.23 -31.57
N CYS A 98 13.49 -4.37 -30.26
CA CYS A 98 12.67 -3.67 -29.26
C CYS A 98 12.75 -2.13 -29.44
N ILE A 99 13.96 -1.60 -29.61
CA ILE A 99 14.17 -0.15 -29.85
C ILE A 99 13.57 0.26 -31.20
N ARG A 100 13.74 -0.55 -32.26
CA ARG A 100 13.14 -0.28 -33.59
C ARG A 100 11.61 -0.28 -33.55
N ARG A 101 11.00 -0.98 -32.60
CA ARG A 101 9.54 -0.95 -32.33
C ARG A 101 9.10 0.23 -31.44
N GLY A 102 10.00 1.16 -31.12
CA GLY A 102 9.68 2.41 -30.43
C GLY A 102 9.66 2.32 -28.91
N LYS A 103 10.26 1.29 -28.31
CA LYS A 103 10.41 1.18 -26.85
C LYS A 103 11.72 1.80 -26.38
N ASP A 104 11.75 2.28 -25.14
CA ASP A 104 12.93 2.91 -24.56
C ASP A 104 14.07 1.92 -24.37
N LYS A 105 15.31 2.39 -24.57
CA LYS A 105 16.52 1.58 -24.41
C LYS A 105 16.63 0.96 -23.01
N VAL A 106 16.07 1.60 -21.99
CA VAL A 106 16.05 1.12 -20.61
C VAL A 106 15.14 -0.10 -20.48
N ASP A 107 13.97 -0.08 -21.10
CA ASP A 107 12.98 -1.16 -21.05
C ASP A 107 13.34 -2.33 -21.96
N CYS A 108 14.17 -2.09 -22.99
CA CYS A 108 14.70 -3.12 -23.89
C CYS A 108 15.83 -3.95 -23.25
N ARG A 109 15.62 -4.42 -22.02
CA ARG A 109 16.49 -5.32 -21.24
C ARG A 109 15.71 -6.53 -20.79
N ASN A 110 16.36 -7.52 -20.17
CA ASN A 110 15.66 -8.64 -19.57
C ASN A 110 15.34 -8.34 -18.11
N TYR A 111 14.09 -8.04 -17.79
CA TYR A 111 13.67 -7.88 -16.40
C TYR A 111 13.22 -9.24 -15.86
N ILE A 112 13.87 -9.75 -14.82
CA ILE A 112 13.46 -11.01 -14.18
C ILE A 112 12.27 -10.73 -13.27
N LEU A 113 11.11 -11.23 -13.69
CA LEU A 113 9.83 -10.95 -13.03
C LEU A 113 9.30 -12.15 -12.25
N LEU A 114 9.64 -13.37 -12.67
CA LEU A 114 9.07 -14.59 -12.09
C LEU A 114 10.19 -15.49 -11.58
N LEU A 115 10.09 -15.88 -10.31
CA LEU A 115 10.93 -16.89 -9.66
C LEU A 115 10.01 -17.84 -8.90
N HIS A 116 9.89 -19.09 -9.35
CA HIS A 116 9.07 -20.11 -8.70
C HIS A 116 9.90 -21.33 -8.36
N LYS A 117 9.82 -21.78 -7.11
CA LYS A 117 10.44 -23.01 -6.65
C LYS A 117 9.71 -24.22 -7.24
N ILE A 118 10.43 -25.10 -7.92
CA ILE A 118 9.92 -26.40 -8.38
C ILE A 118 10.19 -27.45 -7.29
N ASN A 119 11.44 -27.49 -6.83
CA ASN A 119 11.94 -28.33 -5.74
C ASN A 119 13.15 -27.60 -5.10
N ASP A 120 13.93 -28.27 -4.25
CA ASP A 120 15.10 -27.65 -3.60
C ASP A 120 16.30 -27.43 -4.53
N THR A 121 16.30 -28.03 -5.72
CA THR A 121 17.39 -28.00 -6.71
C THR A 121 17.04 -27.25 -8.00
N ASP A 122 15.78 -26.90 -8.24
CA ASP A 122 15.32 -26.35 -9.51
C ASP A 122 14.33 -25.20 -9.30
N LEU A 123 14.54 -24.10 -10.03
CA LEU A 123 13.58 -23.00 -10.15
C LEU A 123 13.05 -22.88 -11.58
N TYR A 124 11.82 -22.40 -11.68
CA TYR A 124 11.24 -21.88 -12.92
C TYR A 124 11.39 -20.36 -12.95
N VAL A 125 12.10 -19.84 -13.94
CA VAL A 125 12.49 -18.42 -14.03
C VAL A 125 11.96 -17.84 -15.32
N CYS A 126 11.37 -16.64 -15.27
CA CYS A 126 10.95 -15.92 -16.48
C CYS A 126 11.31 -14.43 -16.42
N GLY A 127 11.61 -13.87 -17.60
CA GLY A 127 11.84 -12.44 -17.76
C GLY A 127 11.29 -11.87 -19.07
N THR A 128 11.25 -10.53 -19.14
CA THR A 128 10.68 -9.80 -20.29
C THR A 128 11.54 -9.92 -21.55
N ASN A 129 12.85 -10.12 -21.37
CA ASN A 129 13.84 -10.38 -22.43
C ASN A 129 13.68 -9.45 -23.65
N ALA A 130 13.67 -8.13 -23.36
CA ALA A 130 13.47 -7.04 -24.32
C ALA A 130 12.15 -7.16 -25.11
N PHE A 131 11.02 -7.25 -24.41
CA PHE A 131 9.68 -7.45 -24.99
C PHE A 131 9.58 -8.72 -25.86
N TYR A 132 10.32 -9.77 -25.49
CA TYR A 132 10.20 -11.11 -26.04
C TYR A 132 10.24 -12.11 -24.88
N PRO A 133 9.15 -12.21 -24.09
CA PRO A 133 9.16 -12.87 -22.80
C PRO A 133 9.62 -14.31 -22.92
N ALA A 134 10.57 -14.72 -22.09
CA ALA A 134 11.16 -16.05 -22.10
C ALA A 134 11.18 -16.66 -20.69
N CYS A 135 11.03 -17.98 -20.62
CA CYS A 135 11.17 -18.75 -19.40
C CYS A 135 12.20 -19.86 -19.57
N ASP A 136 12.98 -20.13 -18.53
CA ASP A 136 13.95 -21.21 -18.48
C ASP A 136 13.91 -21.89 -17.11
N TYR A 137 14.55 -23.05 -17.01
CA TYR A 137 14.79 -23.73 -15.75
C TYR A 137 16.17 -23.36 -15.24
N MET A 138 16.27 -23.07 -13.94
CA MET A 138 17.52 -22.78 -13.28
C MET A 138 17.84 -23.90 -12.30
N VAL A 139 19.03 -24.46 -12.39
CA VAL A 139 19.51 -25.51 -11.48
C VAL A 139 20.30 -24.84 -10.36
N ILE A 140 20.00 -25.25 -9.14
CA ILE A 140 20.61 -24.79 -7.90
C ILE A 140 21.56 -25.89 -7.42
N ASN A 141 22.84 -25.57 -7.36
CA ASN A 141 23.85 -26.33 -6.65
C ASN A 141 24.14 -25.64 -5.30
N SER A 142 24.84 -26.32 -4.39
CA SER A 142 25.12 -25.79 -3.05
C SER A 142 25.89 -24.46 -3.04
N THR A 143 26.67 -24.17 -4.09
CA THR A 143 27.51 -22.98 -4.20
C THR A 143 27.31 -22.20 -5.49
N ASP A 144 26.35 -22.61 -6.34
CA ASP A 144 26.23 -22.06 -7.69
C ASP A 144 24.79 -22.15 -8.22
N ILE A 145 24.44 -21.25 -9.13
CA ILE A 145 23.16 -21.24 -9.84
C ILE A 145 23.42 -21.08 -11.33
N HIS A 146 22.74 -21.86 -12.17
CA HIS A 146 22.90 -21.75 -13.62
C HIS A 146 21.60 -22.02 -14.37
N LEU A 147 21.36 -21.26 -15.43
CA LEU A 147 20.26 -21.52 -16.35
C LEU A 147 20.57 -22.72 -17.25
N GLN A 148 19.56 -23.51 -17.60
CA GLN A 148 19.74 -24.65 -18.50
C GLN A 148 20.03 -24.24 -19.95
N GLY A 149 19.82 -22.97 -20.30
CA GLY A 149 20.05 -22.46 -21.65
C GLY A 149 19.00 -22.95 -22.66
N LYS A 150 17.84 -23.40 -22.18
CA LYS A 150 16.72 -23.92 -22.99
C LYS A 150 15.52 -22.98 -22.91
N ALA A 151 15.79 -21.68 -22.85
CA ALA A 151 14.78 -20.65 -22.74
C ALA A 151 13.69 -20.75 -23.83
N GLU A 152 12.45 -20.98 -23.41
CA GLU A 152 11.27 -21.08 -24.27
C GLU A 152 10.55 -19.73 -24.36
N GLU A 153 10.01 -19.41 -25.54
CA GLU A 153 9.09 -18.28 -25.69
C GLU A 153 7.84 -18.47 -24.82
N SER A 154 7.50 -17.45 -24.03
CA SER A 154 6.59 -17.58 -22.89
C SER A 154 5.39 -16.62 -22.95
N ARG A 155 4.80 -16.47 -24.14
CA ARG A 155 3.59 -15.64 -24.35
C ARG A 155 2.48 -16.05 -23.37
N GLY A 156 1.90 -15.06 -22.69
CA GLY A 156 0.85 -15.25 -21.69
C GLY A 156 1.33 -15.87 -20.37
N ARG A 157 2.60 -16.24 -20.22
CA ARG A 157 3.22 -16.69 -18.96
C ARG A 157 3.92 -15.54 -18.24
N CYS A 158 4.68 -14.74 -18.99
CA CYS A 158 5.43 -13.57 -18.50
C CYS A 158 5.04 -12.33 -19.34
N PRO A 159 4.91 -11.13 -18.74
CA PRO A 159 4.58 -9.92 -19.50
C PRO A 159 5.71 -9.52 -20.45
N PHE A 160 5.34 -8.81 -21.51
CA PHE A 160 6.28 -8.21 -22.46
C PHE A 160 6.93 -6.95 -21.88
N GLU A 161 6.15 -6.12 -21.21
CA GLU A 161 6.58 -4.84 -20.65
C GLU A 161 6.90 -4.98 -19.15
N PRO A 162 8.03 -4.45 -18.66
CA PRO A 162 8.45 -4.63 -17.26
C PRO A 162 7.55 -3.92 -16.24
N THR A 163 6.83 -2.87 -16.66
CA THR A 163 5.91 -2.09 -15.80
C THR A 163 4.52 -2.71 -15.71
N LEU A 164 4.17 -3.63 -16.62
CA LEU A 164 2.86 -4.25 -16.67
C LEU A 164 2.68 -5.17 -15.46
N LYS A 165 1.63 -4.95 -14.66
CA LYS A 165 1.34 -5.81 -13.51
C LYS A 165 0.94 -7.21 -13.95
N TYR A 166 1.32 -8.19 -13.14
CA TYR A 166 1.11 -9.62 -13.40
C TYR A 166 0.86 -10.35 -12.09
N ALA A 167 0.32 -11.56 -12.19
CA ALA A 167 0.29 -12.52 -11.09
C ALA A 167 0.63 -13.92 -11.63
N SER A 168 1.31 -14.74 -10.83
CA SER A 168 1.64 -16.11 -11.23
C SER A 168 1.80 -17.02 -10.03
N LEU A 169 1.65 -18.31 -10.28
CA LEU A 169 1.68 -19.35 -9.27
C LEU A 169 2.08 -20.69 -9.92
N LEU A 170 3.04 -21.40 -9.32
CA LEU A 170 3.37 -22.77 -9.68
C LEU A 170 2.81 -23.75 -8.64
N VAL A 171 1.92 -24.65 -9.05
CA VAL A 171 1.30 -25.66 -8.17
C VAL A 171 1.26 -26.99 -8.89
N ASP A 172 1.73 -28.06 -8.23
CA ASP A 172 1.67 -29.45 -8.73
C ASP A 172 2.22 -29.59 -10.17
N SER A 173 3.33 -28.89 -10.46
CA SER A 173 3.96 -28.79 -11.79
C SER A 173 3.11 -28.14 -12.90
N ALA A 174 1.99 -27.50 -12.55
CA ALA A 174 1.20 -26.67 -13.44
C ALA A 174 1.46 -25.18 -13.16
N PHE A 175 1.70 -24.40 -14.20
CA PHE A 175 2.02 -22.99 -14.08
C PHE A 175 0.80 -22.13 -14.43
N TYR A 176 0.33 -21.36 -13.46
CA TYR A 176 -0.77 -20.42 -13.61
C TYR A 176 -0.21 -19.01 -13.74
N SER A 177 -0.73 -18.25 -14.70
CA SER A 177 -0.32 -16.88 -14.95
C SER A 177 -1.52 -16.00 -15.28
N ALA A 178 -1.42 -14.73 -14.92
CA ALA A 178 -2.37 -13.69 -15.25
C ALA A 178 -1.60 -12.45 -15.70
N THR A 179 -1.62 -12.18 -17.01
CA THR A 179 -0.82 -11.12 -17.65
C THR A 179 -1.37 -10.80 -19.06
N SER A 180 -0.60 -10.13 -19.90
CA SER A 180 -0.89 -9.92 -21.32
C SER A 180 -0.33 -11.04 -22.20
N ASN A 181 -1.08 -11.42 -23.23
CA ASN A 181 -0.70 -12.37 -24.25
C ASN A 181 0.06 -11.74 -25.44
N ASN A 182 0.02 -10.41 -25.59
CA ASN A 182 0.62 -9.71 -26.72
C ASN A 182 1.53 -8.53 -26.31
N PHE A 183 2.31 -8.06 -27.29
CA PHE A 183 3.30 -6.97 -27.13
C PHE A 183 2.68 -5.65 -26.67
N LEU A 184 1.44 -5.35 -27.07
CA LEU A 184 0.77 -4.08 -26.76
C LEU A 184 0.11 -4.04 -25.38
N GLY A 185 0.02 -5.18 -24.67
CA GLY A 185 -0.69 -5.23 -23.39
C GLY A 185 -2.23 -5.31 -23.50
N THR A 186 -2.77 -5.50 -24.71
CA THR A 186 -4.22 -5.37 -24.98
C THR A 186 -4.99 -6.69 -24.93
N GLU A 187 -4.28 -7.82 -24.91
CA GLU A 187 -4.88 -9.16 -24.79
C GLU A 187 -4.67 -9.74 -23.38
N PRO A 188 -5.53 -9.42 -22.39
CA PRO A 188 -5.40 -10.01 -21.07
C PRO A 188 -5.72 -11.50 -21.10
N ILE A 189 -4.98 -12.27 -20.31
CA ILE A 189 -5.15 -13.71 -20.22
C ILE A 189 -4.89 -14.19 -18.80
N ILE A 190 -5.80 -15.00 -18.28
CA ILE A 190 -5.52 -15.95 -17.20
C ILE A 190 -5.34 -17.33 -17.83
N LEU A 191 -4.14 -17.90 -17.63
CA LEU A 191 -3.63 -19.07 -18.32
C LEU A 191 -3.15 -20.13 -17.31
N ARG A 192 -3.39 -21.40 -17.60
CA ARG A 192 -2.65 -22.54 -17.05
C ARG A 192 -1.84 -23.19 -18.16
N SER A 193 -0.56 -23.41 -17.88
CA SER A 193 0.44 -23.95 -18.81
C SER A 193 1.31 -25.01 -18.12
N LEU A 194 2.29 -25.56 -18.86
CA LEU A 194 3.10 -26.75 -18.53
C LEU A 194 2.31 -28.07 -18.41
N ARG A 195 1.09 -28.03 -17.84
CA ARG A 195 0.13 -29.13 -17.79
C ARG A 195 -1.27 -28.65 -18.12
N ASN A 196 -2.00 -29.47 -18.89
CA ASN A 196 -3.41 -29.29 -19.24
C ASN A 196 -3.77 -27.83 -19.59
N HIS A 197 -3.33 -27.38 -20.76
CA HIS A 197 -3.37 -25.97 -21.15
C HIS A 197 -4.79 -25.42 -21.21
N LEU A 198 -5.10 -24.42 -20.37
CA LEU A 198 -6.41 -23.76 -20.31
C LEU A 198 -6.24 -22.24 -20.24
N ARG A 199 -7.12 -21.51 -20.91
CA ARG A 199 -7.12 -20.05 -20.89
C ARG A 199 -8.50 -19.46 -20.77
N THR A 200 -8.55 -18.18 -20.45
CA THR A 200 -9.77 -17.38 -20.46
C THR A 200 -10.24 -17.10 -21.89
N GLU A 201 -11.53 -16.81 -22.07
CA GLU A 201 -12.07 -16.32 -23.34
C GLU A 201 -11.69 -14.84 -23.55
N PHE A 202 -11.37 -14.47 -24.79
CA PHE A 202 -11.06 -13.08 -25.14
C PHE A 202 -12.36 -12.29 -25.35
N LYS A 203 -13.04 -11.99 -24.23
CA LYS A 203 -14.28 -11.20 -24.17
C LYS A 203 -14.22 -10.23 -22.99
N ALA A 204 -14.72 -9.01 -23.17
CA ALA A 204 -14.81 -8.02 -22.10
C ALA A 204 -15.67 -8.50 -20.90
N SER A 205 -16.64 -9.38 -21.12
CA SER A 205 -17.40 -10.00 -20.02
C SER A 205 -16.51 -10.82 -19.07
N TRP A 206 -15.44 -11.42 -19.59
CA TRP A 206 -14.49 -12.21 -18.82
C TRP A 206 -13.42 -11.33 -18.19
N LEU A 207 -12.73 -10.53 -19.01
CA LEU A 207 -11.65 -9.64 -18.59
C LEU A 207 -11.72 -8.34 -19.41
N ASN A 208 -11.83 -7.18 -18.76
CA ASN A 208 -11.96 -5.90 -19.43
C ASN A 208 -10.85 -4.91 -19.02
N GLU A 209 -9.75 -4.90 -19.78
CA GLU A 209 -8.55 -4.10 -19.47
C GLU A 209 -8.06 -4.32 -18.01
N PRO A 210 -7.82 -5.57 -17.56
CA PRO A 210 -7.45 -5.85 -16.18
C PRO A 210 -5.98 -5.48 -15.88
N SER A 211 -5.75 -5.03 -14.66
CA SER A 211 -4.44 -4.92 -14.00
C SER A 211 -4.36 -5.98 -12.90
N PHE A 212 -3.59 -7.04 -13.16
CA PHE A 212 -3.45 -8.17 -12.24
C PHE A 212 -2.58 -7.83 -11.04
N VAL A 213 -2.88 -8.39 -9.88
CA VAL A 213 -2.22 -8.03 -8.62
C VAL A 213 -1.67 -9.23 -7.89
N TYR A 214 -2.49 -10.28 -7.70
CA TYR A 214 -2.12 -11.42 -6.86
C TYR A 214 -2.82 -12.70 -7.31
N MET A 215 -2.19 -13.84 -7.05
CA MET A 215 -2.73 -15.16 -7.31
C MET A 215 -2.19 -16.14 -6.26
N ASP A 216 -3.07 -16.97 -5.67
CA ASP A 216 -2.66 -18.06 -4.77
C ASP A 216 -3.72 -19.18 -4.80
N ILE A 217 -3.31 -20.36 -4.36
CA ILE A 217 -4.16 -21.53 -4.18
C ILE A 217 -4.75 -21.56 -2.77
N VAL A 218 -6.05 -21.87 -2.69
CA VAL A 218 -6.70 -22.31 -1.46
C VAL A 218 -7.04 -23.79 -1.62
N ARG A 219 -6.51 -24.61 -0.70
CA ARG A 219 -6.67 -26.07 -0.69
C ARG A 219 -8.04 -26.46 -0.12
N GLU A 220 -9.11 -26.03 -0.80
CA GLU A 220 -10.49 -26.27 -0.34
C GLU A 220 -10.90 -27.75 -0.35
N SER A 221 -10.12 -28.62 -0.98
CA SER A 221 -10.32 -30.07 -0.94
C SER A 221 -9.96 -30.70 0.41
N GLU A 222 -9.12 -30.04 1.22
CA GLU A 222 -8.68 -30.56 2.51
C GLU A 222 -9.84 -30.61 3.51
N SER A 223 -10.10 -31.80 4.06
CA SER A 223 -11.18 -32.05 5.02
C SER A 223 -12.58 -31.60 4.54
N ASN A 224 -12.82 -31.66 3.22
CA ASN A 224 -14.09 -31.26 2.62
C ASN A 224 -15.02 -32.46 2.39
N PRO A 225 -16.16 -32.55 3.10
CA PRO A 225 -17.08 -33.69 2.99
C PRO A 225 -17.79 -33.75 1.62
N ASP A 226 -17.89 -32.63 0.91
CA ASP A 226 -18.57 -32.53 -0.37
C ASP A 226 -17.67 -33.00 -1.54
N GLY A 227 -16.40 -33.32 -1.28
CA GLY A 227 -15.45 -33.77 -2.30
C GLY A 227 -15.14 -32.69 -3.34
N ASP A 228 -15.22 -31.43 -2.93
CA ASP A 228 -14.87 -30.23 -3.70
C ASP A 228 -13.35 -30.18 -3.96
N ASP A 229 -12.94 -29.38 -4.94
CA ASP A 229 -11.56 -29.28 -5.41
C ASP A 229 -10.89 -27.98 -4.96
N ASP A 230 -9.56 -27.98 -5.01
CA ASP A 230 -8.71 -26.81 -4.78
C ASP A 230 -9.03 -25.71 -5.80
N LYS A 231 -8.90 -24.46 -5.35
CA LYS A 231 -9.22 -23.30 -6.20
C LYS A 231 -8.05 -22.34 -6.27
N ILE A 232 -7.80 -21.83 -7.46
CA ILE A 232 -6.84 -20.76 -7.70
C ILE A 232 -7.61 -19.46 -7.72
N TYR A 233 -7.29 -18.58 -6.78
CA TYR A 233 -7.89 -17.24 -6.69
C TYR A 233 -6.99 -16.23 -7.38
N VAL A 234 -7.60 -15.28 -8.10
CA VAL A 234 -6.90 -14.25 -8.86
C VAL A 234 -7.50 -12.89 -8.52
N PHE A 235 -6.65 -11.92 -8.18
CA PHE A 235 -7.03 -10.57 -7.80
C PHE A 235 -6.55 -9.59 -8.84
N PHE A 236 -7.43 -8.67 -9.25
CA PHE A 236 -7.13 -7.67 -10.27
C PHE A 236 -8.09 -6.49 -10.18
N THR A 237 -7.68 -5.36 -10.73
CA THR A 237 -8.58 -4.23 -11.01
C THR A 237 -8.94 -4.25 -12.49
N GLU A 238 -10.18 -3.98 -12.89
CA GLU A 238 -10.57 -3.90 -14.31
C GLU A 238 -11.60 -2.79 -14.54
N THR A 239 -11.86 -2.44 -15.80
CA THR A 239 -12.95 -1.54 -16.18
C THR A 239 -14.30 -2.25 -15.98
N ALA A 240 -15.16 -1.69 -15.13
CA ALA A 240 -16.46 -2.27 -14.81
C ALA A 240 -17.37 -2.32 -16.04
N VAL A 241 -17.93 -3.50 -16.32
CA VAL A 241 -18.93 -3.67 -17.38
C VAL A 241 -20.34 -3.39 -16.87
N GLU A 242 -20.54 -3.49 -15.55
CA GLU A 242 -21.84 -3.38 -14.90
C GLU A 242 -22.26 -1.96 -14.50
N PHE A 243 -21.43 -0.96 -14.82
CA PHE A 243 -21.67 0.44 -14.51
C PHE A 243 -21.53 1.29 -15.76
N GLU A 244 -22.54 2.12 -16.01
CA GLU A 244 -22.48 3.21 -16.97
C GLU A 244 -22.11 4.48 -16.20
N PHE A 245 -20.92 5.02 -16.47
CA PHE A 245 -20.42 6.25 -15.87
C PHE A 245 -19.80 7.13 -16.95
N TYR A 246 -19.70 8.45 -16.73
CA TYR A 246 -19.16 9.38 -17.73
C TYR A 246 -17.73 9.03 -18.14
N ASP A 247 -16.92 8.62 -17.15
CA ASP A 247 -15.59 8.06 -17.33
C ASP A 247 -15.58 6.55 -17.03
N LYS A 248 -14.55 5.84 -17.53
CA LYS A 248 -14.33 4.42 -17.20
C LYS A 248 -14.21 4.25 -15.68
N LEU A 249 -15.18 3.56 -15.07
CA LEU A 249 -15.13 3.21 -13.65
C LEU A 249 -14.33 1.93 -13.45
N LEU A 250 -13.27 1.99 -12.65
CA LEU A 250 -12.49 0.81 -12.27
C LEU A 250 -13.12 0.12 -11.07
N VAL A 251 -13.05 -1.21 -11.03
CA VAL A 251 -13.47 -2.03 -9.89
C VAL A 251 -12.44 -3.10 -9.59
N SER A 252 -12.27 -3.38 -8.30
CA SER A 252 -11.46 -4.50 -7.82
C SER A 252 -12.26 -5.80 -7.91
N ARG A 253 -11.58 -6.87 -8.34
CA ARG A 253 -12.14 -8.20 -8.56
C ARG A 253 -11.39 -9.25 -7.78
N ILE A 254 -12.15 -10.23 -7.31
CA ILE A 254 -11.66 -11.55 -6.98
C ILE A 254 -12.28 -12.52 -7.99
N ALA A 255 -11.46 -13.33 -8.64
CA ALA A 255 -11.88 -14.41 -9.50
C ALA A 255 -11.35 -15.75 -8.99
N ARG A 256 -11.96 -16.84 -9.44
CA ARG A 256 -11.49 -18.19 -9.12
C ARG A 256 -11.61 -19.14 -10.31
N VAL A 257 -10.77 -20.17 -10.32
CA VAL A 257 -10.86 -21.36 -11.18
C VAL A 257 -10.56 -22.62 -10.37
N CYS A 258 -11.09 -23.76 -10.79
CA CYS A 258 -10.84 -25.06 -10.16
C CYS A 258 -9.53 -25.66 -10.67
N LYS A 259 -8.72 -26.23 -9.76
CA LYS A 259 -7.43 -26.83 -10.11
C LYS A 259 -7.58 -27.98 -11.11
N GLY A 260 -8.61 -28.80 -10.95
CA GLY A 260 -8.94 -29.98 -11.75
C GLY A 260 -9.77 -29.70 -13.01
N ASP A 261 -10.00 -28.43 -13.37
CA ASP A 261 -10.68 -28.09 -14.63
C ASP A 261 -9.87 -28.61 -15.84
N LEU A 262 -10.54 -29.15 -16.85
CA LEU A 262 -9.95 -29.71 -18.08
C LEU A 262 -10.48 -29.02 -19.33
N GLY A 263 -11.38 -28.05 -19.17
CA GLY A 263 -12.14 -27.46 -20.26
C GLY A 263 -13.37 -28.26 -20.62
N GLY A 264 -14.14 -27.76 -21.60
CA GLY A 264 -15.29 -28.47 -22.12
C GLY A 264 -14.96 -29.30 -23.36
N LYS A 265 -15.78 -30.32 -23.62
CA LYS A 265 -15.57 -31.26 -24.73
C LYS A 265 -15.89 -30.67 -26.11
N ARG A 266 -16.94 -29.85 -26.21
CA ARG A 266 -17.41 -29.21 -27.45
C ARG A 266 -17.36 -27.70 -27.34
N LEU A 267 -18.09 -27.14 -26.37
CA LEU A 267 -17.98 -25.74 -25.97
C LEU A 267 -16.81 -25.56 -24.99
N LEU A 268 -16.20 -24.37 -24.96
CA LEU A 268 -15.08 -24.06 -24.03
C LEU A 268 -13.90 -25.04 -24.13
N GLN A 269 -13.59 -25.52 -25.35
CA GLN A 269 -12.40 -26.35 -25.59
C GLN A 269 -11.13 -25.58 -25.26
N LYS A 270 -10.29 -26.16 -24.40
CA LYS A 270 -9.09 -25.51 -23.86
C LYS A 270 -9.37 -24.14 -23.23
N ARG A 271 -10.56 -23.99 -22.62
CA ARG A 271 -10.98 -22.80 -21.87
C ARG A 271 -11.49 -23.19 -20.50
N TRP A 272 -11.40 -22.28 -19.54
CA TRP A 272 -11.95 -22.52 -18.21
C TRP A 272 -13.45 -22.77 -18.26
N THR A 273 -13.92 -23.83 -17.59
CA THR A 273 -15.35 -24.08 -17.31
C THR A 273 -15.74 -23.60 -15.92
N SER A 274 -14.74 -23.30 -15.10
CA SER A 274 -14.86 -22.91 -13.69
C SER A 274 -14.59 -21.41 -13.41
N PHE A 275 -14.31 -20.61 -14.43
CA PHE A 275 -13.99 -19.19 -14.24
C PHE A 275 -15.22 -18.38 -13.81
N LEU A 276 -15.16 -17.82 -12.61
CA LEU A 276 -16.12 -16.86 -12.07
C LEU A 276 -15.38 -15.69 -11.41
N LYS A 277 -15.95 -14.48 -11.49
CA LYS A 277 -15.44 -13.27 -10.83
C LYS A 277 -16.54 -12.53 -10.06
N SER A 278 -16.16 -11.87 -8.98
CA SER A 278 -17.04 -11.01 -8.19
C SER A 278 -16.33 -9.68 -7.86
N ARG A 279 -17.11 -8.64 -7.54
CA ARG A 279 -16.59 -7.37 -7.03
C ARG A 279 -16.01 -7.57 -5.62
N LEU A 280 -14.87 -6.96 -5.37
CA LEU A 280 -14.26 -6.86 -4.05
C LEU A 280 -14.47 -5.44 -3.53
N ILE A 281 -15.16 -5.30 -2.39
CA ILE A 281 -15.56 -3.99 -1.85
C ILE A 281 -14.60 -3.57 -0.75
N CYS A 282 -14.10 -2.34 -0.82
CA CYS A 282 -13.42 -1.68 0.29
C CYS A 282 -13.89 -0.23 0.33
N SER A 283 -14.71 0.11 1.32
CA SER A 283 -15.36 1.43 1.41
C SER A 283 -15.69 1.80 2.84
N VAL A 284 -15.78 3.09 3.13
CA VAL A 284 -16.25 3.64 4.42
C VAL A 284 -17.72 4.03 4.27
N PRO A 285 -18.67 3.24 4.82
CA PRO A 285 -20.09 3.45 4.56
C PRO A 285 -20.62 4.83 5.00
N GLU A 286 -20.10 5.37 6.11
CA GLU A 286 -20.60 6.62 6.72
C GLU A 286 -20.35 7.84 5.84
N SER A 287 -19.29 7.80 5.04
CA SER A 287 -18.79 8.92 4.25
C SER A 287 -18.81 8.65 2.73
N ASN A 288 -19.35 7.50 2.32
CA ASN A 288 -19.39 7.02 0.93
C ASN A 288 -18.01 7.04 0.22
N PHE A 289 -16.91 6.96 0.97
CA PHE A 289 -15.57 6.84 0.37
C PHE A 289 -15.35 5.41 -0.11
N GLN A 290 -15.00 5.25 -1.38
CA GLN A 290 -14.74 3.95 -1.99
C GLN A 290 -13.31 3.84 -2.51
N PHE A 291 -12.65 2.75 -2.12
CA PHE A 291 -11.31 2.39 -2.56
C PHE A 291 -11.44 1.26 -3.59
N ASN A 292 -11.57 1.66 -4.85
CA ASN A 292 -11.94 0.77 -5.95
C ASN A 292 -10.75 0.12 -6.68
N ILE A 293 -9.51 0.50 -6.35
CA ILE A 293 -8.29 -0.03 -6.98
C ILE A 293 -7.50 -0.86 -5.97
N VAL A 294 -7.39 -2.17 -6.19
CA VAL A 294 -6.55 -3.05 -5.38
C VAL A 294 -5.07 -2.90 -5.81
N GLN A 295 -4.18 -2.77 -4.83
CA GLN A 295 -2.73 -2.60 -5.07
C GLN A 295 -1.93 -3.87 -4.82
N ASP A 296 -2.24 -4.58 -3.73
CA ASP A 296 -1.58 -5.83 -3.32
C ASP A 296 -2.54 -6.66 -2.46
N VAL A 297 -2.33 -7.97 -2.42
CA VAL A 297 -3.12 -8.91 -1.61
C VAL A 297 -2.22 -9.95 -0.97
N PHE A 298 -2.50 -10.31 0.28
CA PHE A 298 -1.81 -11.36 1.01
C PHE A 298 -2.81 -12.36 1.59
N LEU A 299 -2.57 -13.66 1.38
CA LEU A 299 -3.35 -14.74 1.98
C LEU A 299 -2.73 -15.18 3.32
N LEU A 300 -3.40 -14.87 4.42
CA LEU A 300 -3.07 -15.44 5.73
C LEU A 300 -3.70 -16.84 5.85
N LYS A 301 -2.89 -17.87 5.58
CA LYS A 301 -3.29 -19.27 5.67
C LYS A 301 -3.44 -19.69 7.14
N LYS A 302 -4.53 -20.39 7.46
CA LYS A 302 -4.77 -21.06 8.73
C LYS A 302 -4.89 -22.57 8.53
N ALA A 303 -4.81 -23.32 9.63
CA ALA A 303 -4.96 -24.78 9.61
C ALA A 303 -6.31 -25.21 8.99
N ASP A 304 -7.41 -24.56 9.37
CA ASP A 304 -8.65 -24.63 8.60
C ASP A 304 -8.65 -23.52 7.54
N TRP A 305 -8.71 -23.91 6.27
CA TRP A 305 -8.75 -22.97 5.15
C TRP A 305 -9.98 -22.07 5.20
N ARG A 306 -11.10 -22.51 5.82
CA ARG A 306 -12.33 -21.72 5.97
C ARG A 306 -12.14 -20.49 6.83
N GLU A 307 -11.18 -20.55 7.76
CA GLU A 307 -10.82 -19.45 8.63
C GLU A 307 -9.69 -18.57 8.07
N SER A 308 -9.14 -18.93 6.91
CA SER A 308 -8.11 -18.14 6.24
C SER A 308 -8.69 -16.81 5.75
N MET A 309 -7.81 -15.82 5.59
CA MET A 309 -8.23 -14.45 5.26
C MET A 309 -7.32 -13.85 4.20
N PHE A 310 -7.92 -13.10 3.28
CA PHE A 310 -7.18 -12.22 2.38
C PHE A 310 -7.11 -10.82 2.97
N TYR A 311 -5.91 -10.25 3.06
CA TYR A 311 -5.71 -8.83 3.34
C TYR A 311 -5.38 -8.14 2.03
N GLY A 312 -6.13 -7.09 1.68
CA GLY A 312 -5.90 -6.31 0.46
C GLY A 312 -5.64 -4.84 0.76
N ILE A 313 -4.68 -4.25 0.05
CA ILE A 313 -4.47 -2.79 0.01
C ILE A 313 -5.31 -2.21 -1.11
N PHE A 314 -6.01 -1.11 -0.85
CA PHE A 314 -6.83 -0.40 -1.82
C PHE A 314 -6.54 1.10 -1.83
N THR A 315 -6.60 1.69 -3.02
CA THR A 315 -6.54 3.13 -3.25
C THR A 315 -7.76 3.59 -4.05
N GLN A 316 -7.93 4.90 -4.14
CA GLN A 316 -9.04 5.52 -4.87
C GLN A 316 -8.62 5.89 -6.29
N GLN A 317 -9.48 5.62 -7.28
CA GLN A 317 -9.24 6.03 -8.68
C GLN A 317 -9.18 7.55 -8.86
N TRP A 318 -10.11 8.28 -8.24
CA TRP A 318 -10.25 9.73 -8.38
C TRP A 318 -9.90 10.48 -7.09
N GLY A 319 -9.05 9.90 -6.25
CA GLY A 319 -8.65 10.51 -4.99
C GLY A 319 -7.76 11.73 -5.22
N ARG A 320 -8.16 12.89 -4.68
CA ARG A 320 -7.25 14.05 -4.52
C ARG A 320 -6.41 13.96 -3.24
N LEU A 321 -6.67 12.95 -2.43
CA LEU A 321 -6.04 12.71 -1.13
C LEU A 321 -5.28 11.40 -1.22
N ASP A 322 -4.01 11.41 -0.81
CA ASP A 322 -3.15 10.21 -0.70
C ASP A 322 -3.64 9.33 0.46
N ILE A 323 -4.75 8.62 0.26
CA ILE A 323 -5.35 7.74 1.26
C ILE A 323 -5.29 6.31 0.77
N SER A 324 -4.68 5.46 1.60
CA SER A 324 -4.69 4.01 1.42
C SER A 324 -5.59 3.36 2.46
N ALA A 325 -6.32 2.33 2.03
CA ALA A 325 -7.13 1.48 2.88
C ALA A 325 -6.60 0.06 2.89
N VAL A 326 -6.70 -0.63 4.03
CA VAL A 326 -6.51 -2.09 4.11
C VAL A 326 -7.83 -2.71 4.50
N CYS A 327 -8.29 -3.69 3.71
CA CYS A 327 -9.49 -4.47 3.98
C CYS A 327 -9.13 -5.94 4.19
N ALA A 328 -9.83 -6.62 5.10
CA ALA A 328 -9.66 -8.06 5.35
C ALA A 328 -10.92 -8.81 4.91
N PHE A 329 -10.77 -9.90 4.17
CA PHE A 329 -11.87 -10.69 3.61
C PHE A 329 -11.77 -12.14 4.09
N SER A 330 -12.85 -12.66 4.66
CA SER A 330 -12.88 -14.06 5.12
C SER A 330 -13.13 -15.03 3.96
N MET A 331 -12.46 -16.18 3.98
CA MET A 331 -12.73 -17.24 2.99
C MET A 331 -14.17 -17.72 3.01
N LYS A 332 -14.82 -17.72 4.18
CA LYS A 332 -16.25 -18.03 4.33
C LYS A 332 -17.13 -17.12 3.45
N THR A 333 -16.96 -15.79 3.55
CA THR A 333 -17.73 -14.83 2.74
C THR A 333 -17.45 -15.00 1.25
N VAL A 334 -16.17 -15.21 0.88
CA VAL A 334 -15.78 -15.46 -0.51
C VAL A 334 -16.51 -16.70 -1.07
N GLN A 335 -16.50 -17.81 -0.34
CA GLN A 335 -17.18 -19.02 -0.75
C GLN A 335 -18.69 -18.85 -0.85
N GLU A 336 -19.34 -18.19 0.12
CA GLU A 336 -20.77 -17.93 0.09
C GLU A 336 -21.18 -17.20 -1.21
N VAL A 337 -20.41 -16.19 -1.62
CA VAL A 337 -20.67 -15.45 -2.87
C VAL A 337 -20.59 -16.36 -4.09
N PHE A 338 -19.54 -17.17 -4.23
CA PHE A 338 -19.40 -18.00 -5.43
C PHE A 338 -20.32 -19.23 -5.44
N ALA A 339 -20.53 -19.87 -4.28
CA ALA A 339 -21.32 -21.09 -4.15
C ALA A 339 -22.83 -20.81 -4.19
N LYS A 340 -23.29 -19.66 -3.67
CA LYS A 340 -24.72 -19.36 -3.50
C LYS A 340 -25.18 -18.06 -4.17
N GLY A 341 -24.28 -17.14 -4.50
CA GLY A 341 -24.63 -15.83 -5.05
C GLY A 341 -25.31 -15.90 -6.41
N ASN A 342 -26.05 -14.84 -6.75
CA ASN A 342 -26.68 -14.71 -8.06
C ASN A 342 -25.65 -14.34 -9.12
N TYR A 343 -25.92 -14.74 -10.36
CA TYR A 343 -25.12 -14.34 -11.51
C TYR A 343 -25.60 -12.99 -12.06
N LYS A 344 -24.72 -12.30 -12.77
CA LYS A 344 -25.02 -11.10 -13.55
C LYS A 344 -24.78 -11.40 -15.01
N GLY A 345 -25.67 -10.91 -15.88
CA GLY A 345 -25.60 -11.14 -17.32
C GLY A 345 -25.91 -9.89 -18.13
N PRO A 346 -25.41 -9.81 -19.37
CA PRO A 346 -25.79 -8.76 -20.29
C PRO A 346 -27.24 -8.93 -20.75
N VAL A 347 -27.98 -7.83 -20.78
CA VAL A 347 -29.34 -7.76 -21.30
C VAL A 347 -29.38 -6.67 -22.36
N THR A 348 -29.79 -7.05 -23.56
CA THR A 348 -30.04 -6.11 -24.66
C THR A 348 -31.35 -5.39 -24.40
N VAL A 349 -31.29 -4.07 -24.21
CA VAL A 349 -32.46 -3.21 -24.12
C VAL A 349 -32.68 -2.59 -25.50
N GLU A 350 -33.91 -2.64 -26.02
CA GLU A 350 -34.23 -2.04 -27.33
C GLU A 350 -33.76 -0.57 -27.39
N HIS A 351 -33.06 -0.22 -28.46
CA HIS A 351 -32.49 1.12 -28.72
C HIS A 351 -31.48 1.65 -27.67
N SER A 352 -30.82 0.79 -26.89
CA SER A 352 -29.82 1.21 -25.89
C SER A 352 -28.57 0.31 -25.86
N HIS A 353 -27.54 0.75 -25.12
CA HIS A 353 -26.33 -0.03 -24.85
C HIS A 353 -26.66 -1.26 -23.98
N VAL A 354 -25.80 -2.29 -24.06
CA VAL A 354 -25.95 -3.53 -23.28
C VAL A 354 -25.86 -3.21 -21.78
N LYS A 355 -26.92 -3.50 -21.03
CA LYS A 355 -26.95 -3.32 -19.57
C LYS A 355 -26.71 -4.63 -18.86
N TRP A 356 -26.06 -4.58 -17.70
CA TRP A 356 -25.82 -5.78 -16.88
C TRP A 356 -26.80 -5.85 -15.73
N MET A 357 -27.57 -6.92 -15.68
CA MET A 357 -28.61 -7.12 -14.66
C MET A 357 -28.46 -8.48 -13.97
N VAL A 358 -29.05 -8.57 -12.78
CA VAL A 358 -29.12 -9.84 -12.03
C VAL A 358 -29.86 -10.86 -12.87
N PHE A 359 -29.26 -12.03 -13.06
CA PHE A 359 -29.93 -13.15 -13.70
C PHE A 359 -30.98 -13.71 -12.75
N ARG A 360 -32.25 -13.68 -13.16
CA ARG A 360 -33.40 -14.17 -12.39
C ARG A 360 -34.02 -15.45 -12.95
N GLY A 361 -33.44 -16.02 -14.00
CA GLY A 361 -33.89 -17.28 -14.57
C GLY A 361 -33.46 -18.49 -13.75
N GLU A 362 -33.81 -19.67 -14.25
CA GLU A 362 -33.37 -20.94 -13.65
C GLU A 362 -31.87 -21.19 -13.91
N VAL A 363 -31.12 -21.43 -12.85
CA VAL A 363 -29.70 -21.80 -12.93
C VAL A 363 -29.60 -23.32 -13.16
N PRO A 364 -28.90 -23.80 -14.20
CA PRO A 364 -28.81 -25.22 -14.48
C PRO A 364 -27.99 -25.97 -13.42
N LEU A 365 -28.14 -27.30 -13.37
CA LEU A 365 -27.42 -28.19 -12.44
C LEU A 365 -26.53 -29.19 -13.22
N PRO A 366 -25.31 -29.51 -12.74
CA PRO A 366 -24.61 -28.91 -11.60
C PRO A 366 -24.34 -27.41 -11.81
N ARG A 367 -24.12 -26.68 -10.71
CA ARG A 367 -24.04 -25.21 -10.72
C ARG A 367 -22.90 -24.73 -11.65
N PRO A 368 -23.17 -23.82 -12.62
CA PRO A 368 -22.17 -23.30 -13.53
C PRO A 368 -20.98 -22.65 -12.81
N GLY A 369 -19.76 -23.04 -13.17
CA GLY A 369 -18.55 -22.52 -12.55
C GLY A 369 -18.18 -23.16 -11.20
N ALA A 370 -18.92 -24.17 -10.73
CA ALA A 370 -18.52 -25.01 -9.60
C ALA A 370 -17.45 -26.03 -10.03
N CYS A 371 -16.65 -26.51 -9.08
CA CYS A 371 -15.78 -27.65 -9.33
C CYS A 371 -16.61 -28.93 -9.39
N ILE A 372 -16.03 -30.01 -9.91
CA ILE A 372 -16.68 -31.32 -9.92
C ILE A 372 -16.61 -31.91 -8.51
N ASP A 373 -17.72 -31.79 -7.78
CA ASP A 373 -17.91 -32.27 -6.41
C ASP A 373 -18.63 -33.64 -6.38
N ASN A 374 -18.93 -34.14 -5.18
CA ASN A 374 -19.63 -35.42 -4.99
C ASN A 374 -21.04 -35.41 -5.59
N PHE A 375 -21.74 -34.26 -5.56
CA PHE A 375 -23.05 -34.13 -6.18
C PHE A 375 -22.97 -34.29 -7.70
N ALA A 376 -22.05 -33.57 -8.37
CA ALA A 376 -21.82 -33.69 -9.80
C ALA A 376 -21.47 -35.13 -10.22
N ARG A 377 -20.62 -35.81 -9.43
CA ARG A 377 -20.28 -37.23 -9.64
C ARG A 377 -21.50 -38.14 -9.49
N SER A 378 -22.38 -37.88 -8.52
CA SER A 378 -23.58 -38.69 -8.27
C SER A 378 -24.59 -38.66 -9.43
N ILE A 379 -24.59 -37.59 -10.23
CA ILE A 379 -25.44 -37.43 -11.42
C ILE A 379 -24.69 -37.73 -12.75
N GLY A 380 -23.50 -38.34 -12.67
CA GLY A 380 -22.78 -38.89 -13.82
C GLY A 380 -21.71 -37.98 -14.44
N TYR A 381 -21.38 -36.85 -13.83
CA TYR A 381 -20.30 -35.96 -14.31
C TYR A 381 -19.03 -36.16 -13.50
N ASN A 382 -18.05 -36.88 -14.07
CA ASN A 382 -16.78 -37.19 -13.38
C ASN A 382 -15.71 -36.12 -13.61
N THR A 383 -15.77 -35.43 -14.74
CA THR A 383 -14.85 -34.36 -15.12
C THR A 383 -15.58 -33.20 -15.78
N SER A 384 -14.91 -32.05 -15.93
CA SER A 384 -15.45 -30.89 -16.65
C SER A 384 -15.74 -31.17 -18.14
N LEU A 385 -15.10 -32.18 -18.73
CA LEU A 385 -15.35 -32.62 -20.10
C LEU A 385 -16.73 -33.29 -20.26
N ASP A 386 -17.30 -33.79 -19.16
CA ASP A 386 -18.61 -34.46 -19.14
C ASP A 386 -19.77 -33.47 -19.00
N LEU A 387 -19.48 -32.19 -18.71
CA LEU A 387 -20.50 -31.18 -18.48
C LEU A 387 -21.32 -30.89 -19.77
N PRO A 388 -22.66 -30.81 -19.67
CA PRO A 388 -23.53 -30.45 -20.79
C PRO A 388 -23.26 -29.05 -21.35
N ASP A 389 -23.43 -28.89 -22.67
CA ASP A 389 -23.24 -27.61 -23.36
C ASP A 389 -24.13 -26.49 -22.79
N LYS A 390 -25.33 -26.79 -22.24
CA LYS A 390 -26.19 -25.80 -21.56
C LYS A 390 -25.50 -25.15 -20.37
N ILE A 391 -24.73 -25.92 -19.59
CA ILE A 391 -24.01 -25.45 -18.40
C ILE A 391 -22.79 -24.65 -18.83
N LEU A 392 -22.04 -25.16 -19.81
CA LEU A 392 -20.87 -24.51 -20.36
C LEU A 392 -21.23 -23.17 -21.03
N GLN A 393 -22.37 -23.11 -21.72
CA GLN A 393 -22.88 -21.88 -22.33
C GLN A 393 -23.25 -20.86 -21.26
N PHE A 394 -23.88 -21.31 -20.17
CA PHE A 394 -24.26 -20.45 -19.07
C PHE A 394 -23.04 -19.77 -18.44
N VAL A 395 -22.02 -20.54 -18.03
CA VAL A 395 -20.81 -19.95 -17.39
C VAL A 395 -20.03 -19.06 -18.36
N ARG A 396 -20.03 -19.38 -19.66
CA ARG A 396 -19.40 -18.55 -20.69
C ARG A 396 -20.02 -17.16 -20.77
N ASP A 397 -21.34 -17.08 -20.62
CA ASP A 397 -22.10 -15.84 -20.80
C ASP A 397 -22.31 -15.09 -19.47
N HIS A 398 -22.20 -15.79 -18.32
CA HIS A 398 -22.41 -15.26 -16.98
C HIS A 398 -21.21 -15.48 -16.05
N PRO A 399 -19.99 -15.00 -16.40
CA PRO A 399 -18.82 -15.16 -15.54
C PRO A 399 -18.83 -14.23 -14.31
N LEU A 400 -19.68 -13.21 -14.29
CA LEU A 400 -19.74 -12.20 -13.23
C LEU A 400 -20.82 -12.54 -12.19
N MET A 401 -20.47 -12.52 -10.91
CA MET A 401 -21.42 -12.61 -9.80
C MET A 401 -22.05 -11.23 -9.53
N ASP A 402 -23.34 -11.21 -9.17
CA ASP A 402 -24.04 -10.00 -8.76
C ASP A 402 -23.67 -9.58 -7.33
N ASN A 403 -23.66 -10.56 -6.41
CA ASN A 403 -23.22 -10.37 -5.04
C ASN A 403 -21.74 -10.02 -5.01
N ALA A 404 -21.40 -8.99 -4.23
CA ALA A 404 -20.02 -8.57 -4.00
C ALA A 404 -19.45 -9.21 -2.73
N VAL A 405 -18.13 -9.35 -2.67
CA VAL A 405 -17.40 -9.79 -1.48
C VAL A 405 -17.10 -8.57 -0.61
N ASN A 406 -17.73 -8.50 0.55
CA ASN A 406 -17.53 -7.45 1.55
C ASN A 406 -16.42 -7.81 2.55
N PRO A 407 -15.72 -6.80 3.10
CA PRO A 407 -14.70 -7.02 4.11
C PRO A 407 -15.34 -7.33 5.47
N ILE A 408 -14.54 -7.89 6.37
CA ILE A 408 -14.94 -8.15 7.75
C ILE A 408 -15.37 -6.81 8.41
N GLY A 409 -16.59 -6.76 8.93
CA GLY A 409 -17.17 -5.56 9.55
C GLY A 409 -17.66 -4.49 8.57
N ASP A 410 -17.75 -4.82 7.26
CA ASP A 410 -18.21 -3.93 6.18
C ASP A 410 -17.44 -2.60 6.09
N ARG A 411 -16.18 -2.59 6.56
CA ARG A 411 -15.30 -1.41 6.55
C ARG A 411 -13.82 -1.82 6.42
N PRO A 412 -12.93 -0.88 6.07
CA PRO A 412 -11.49 -1.12 6.12
C PRO A 412 -11.05 -1.39 7.55
N VAL A 413 -10.09 -2.29 7.71
CA VAL A 413 -9.40 -2.46 8.99
C VAL A 413 -8.51 -1.24 9.25
N LEU A 414 -7.77 -0.77 8.25
CA LEU A 414 -6.85 0.38 8.39
C LEU A 414 -7.16 1.46 7.34
N LEU A 415 -7.13 2.72 7.77
CA LEU A 415 -7.13 3.90 6.90
C LEU A 415 -5.91 4.76 7.22
N LYS A 416 -5.13 5.10 6.19
CA LYS A 416 -3.95 5.97 6.35
C LYS A 416 -3.96 7.08 5.32
N ARG A 417 -3.95 8.33 5.79
CA ARG A 417 -3.75 9.54 4.98
C ARG A 417 -2.26 9.88 4.88
N GLY A 418 -1.83 10.41 3.74
CA GLY A 418 -0.44 10.79 3.46
C GLY A 418 0.49 9.60 3.27
N SER A 419 -0.03 8.43 2.90
CA SER A 419 0.79 7.24 2.63
C SER A 419 0.13 6.40 1.56
N ASN A 420 0.83 6.18 0.45
CA ASN A 420 0.40 5.27 -0.61
C ASN A 420 1.02 3.91 -0.36
N TYR A 421 0.19 2.96 0.08
CA TYR A 421 0.63 1.60 0.38
C TYR A 421 0.80 0.80 -0.90
N THR A 422 1.91 0.06 -0.97
CA THR A 422 2.31 -0.69 -2.17
C THR A 422 2.30 -2.20 -1.96
N ARG A 423 2.74 -2.68 -0.80
CA ARG A 423 2.90 -4.11 -0.49
C ARG A 423 2.46 -4.44 0.92
N ILE A 424 1.92 -5.65 1.12
CA ILE A 424 1.51 -6.13 2.44
C ILE A 424 1.94 -7.58 2.67
N VAL A 425 2.45 -7.85 3.86
CA VAL A 425 2.56 -9.21 4.41
C VAL A 425 2.01 -9.23 5.83
N VAL A 426 1.48 -10.36 6.25
CA VAL A 426 0.88 -10.51 7.58
C VAL A 426 1.51 -11.68 8.29
N ASP A 427 2.04 -11.43 9.49
CA ASP A 427 2.57 -12.46 10.38
C ASP A 427 1.56 -12.77 11.50
N ARG A 428 1.61 -14.00 12.00
CA ARG A 428 0.77 -14.50 13.07
C ARG A 428 1.65 -14.88 14.25
N ILE A 429 1.56 -14.13 15.34
CA ILE A 429 2.39 -14.31 16.54
C ILE A 429 1.52 -14.49 17.79
N THR A 430 1.98 -15.30 18.74
CA THR A 430 1.30 -15.48 20.04
C THR A 430 2.00 -14.62 21.08
N GLY A 431 1.25 -13.74 21.74
CA GLY A 431 1.74 -12.90 22.83
C GLY A 431 1.85 -13.67 24.16
N LEU A 432 2.37 -12.99 25.18
CA LEU A 432 2.54 -13.55 26.53
C LEU A 432 1.21 -13.90 27.21
N ASP A 433 0.12 -13.24 26.79
CA ASP A 433 -1.25 -13.55 27.21
C ASP A 433 -1.85 -14.80 26.55
N LYS A 434 -1.04 -15.54 25.77
CA LYS A 434 -1.42 -16.74 25.00
C LYS A 434 -2.45 -16.45 23.90
N LYS A 435 -2.69 -15.18 23.56
CA LYS A 435 -3.53 -14.79 22.44
C LYS A 435 -2.70 -14.63 21.18
N THR A 436 -3.30 -14.99 20.05
CA THR A 436 -2.70 -14.80 18.74
C THR A 436 -3.07 -13.42 18.20
N TYR A 437 -2.07 -12.71 17.68
CA TYR A 437 -2.20 -11.43 16.99
C TYR A 437 -1.76 -11.55 15.54
N ASN A 438 -2.48 -10.86 14.65
CA ASN A 438 -2.08 -10.68 13.25
C ASN A 438 -1.38 -9.33 13.13
N VAL A 439 -0.10 -9.35 12.78
CA VAL A 439 0.72 -8.14 12.60
C VAL A 439 0.92 -7.90 11.11
N LEU A 440 0.49 -6.74 10.66
CA LEU A 440 0.59 -6.29 9.28
C LEU A 440 1.90 -5.51 9.10
N PHE A 441 2.67 -5.89 8.10
CA PHE A 441 3.82 -5.13 7.60
C PHE A 441 3.46 -4.58 6.23
N ILE A 442 3.49 -3.25 6.10
CA ILE A 442 2.94 -2.55 4.95
C ILE A 442 3.99 -1.61 4.37
N GLY A 443 4.40 -1.84 3.13
CA GLY A 443 5.33 -0.99 2.39
C GLY A 443 4.64 0.21 1.75
N THR A 444 5.39 1.27 1.51
CA THR A 444 4.94 2.53 0.89
C THR A 444 5.69 2.82 -0.42
N ASP A 445 5.15 3.75 -1.22
CA ASP A 445 5.76 4.22 -2.46
C ASP A 445 6.98 5.14 -2.27
N ASN A 446 7.20 5.63 -1.05
CA ASN A 446 8.30 6.52 -0.69
C ASN A 446 9.33 5.88 0.26
N GLY A 447 9.28 4.56 0.46
CA GLY A 447 10.39 3.84 1.10
C GLY A 447 10.26 3.61 2.59
N TYR A 448 9.06 3.75 3.13
CA TYR A 448 8.72 3.43 4.51
C TYR A 448 8.04 2.06 4.62
N LEU A 449 8.22 1.43 5.78
CA LEU A 449 7.48 0.26 6.24
C LEU A 449 6.69 0.61 7.49
N HIS A 450 5.39 0.38 7.47
CA HIS A 450 4.53 0.46 8.66
C HIS A 450 4.32 -0.92 9.26
N LYS A 451 4.53 -1.02 10.58
CA LYS A 451 4.16 -2.19 11.38
C LYS A 451 2.90 -1.87 12.14
N ALA A 452 1.82 -2.60 11.88
CA ALA A 452 0.52 -2.35 12.47
C ALA A 452 -0.11 -3.64 12.98
N LEU A 453 -1.00 -3.54 13.96
CA LEU A 453 -1.78 -4.66 14.45
C LEU A 453 -3.24 -4.26 14.62
N ASN A 454 -4.14 -5.25 14.51
CA ASN A 454 -5.55 -5.09 14.84
C ASN A 454 -5.81 -5.71 16.22
N CYS A 455 -6.33 -4.92 17.16
CA CYS A 455 -6.80 -5.39 18.46
C CYS A 455 -8.29 -5.06 18.61
N ASP A 456 -9.16 -6.07 18.54
CA ASP A 456 -10.60 -5.95 18.73
C ASP A 456 -11.28 -4.84 17.90
N GLY A 457 -10.85 -4.68 16.65
CA GLY A 457 -11.40 -3.68 15.74
C GLY A 457 -10.70 -2.31 15.81
N GLU A 458 -9.77 -2.12 16.74
CA GLU A 458 -8.89 -0.95 16.79
C GLU A 458 -7.57 -1.27 16.06
N MET A 459 -7.27 -0.52 15.00
CA MET A 459 -5.95 -0.58 14.37
C MET A 459 -4.97 0.33 15.10
N PHE A 460 -3.79 -0.23 15.37
CA PHE A 460 -2.68 0.47 16.00
C PHE A 460 -1.43 0.33 15.14
N ILE A 461 -0.85 1.46 14.69
CA ILE A 461 0.43 1.45 13.99
C ILE A 461 1.53 1.60 15.06
N ILE A 462 2.25 0.51 15.30
CA ILE A 462 3.33 0.41 16.29
C ILE A 462 4.48 1.33 15.90
N GLU A 463 4.92 1.25 14.65
CA GLU A 463 6.02 2.06 14.15
C GLU A 463 5.99 2.22 12.63
N GLU A 464 6.58 3.32 12.17
CA GLU A 464 6.99 3.53 10.79
C GLU A 464 8.52 3.51 10.71
N ILE A 465 9.07 2.83 9.71
CA ILE A 465 10.51 2.64 9.55
C ILE A 465 10.91 3.11 8.15
N GLN A 466 11.80 4.08 8.09
CA GLN A 466 12.40 4.52 6.83
C GLN A 466 13.47 3.51 6.38
N LEU A 467 13.23 2.83 5.26
CA LEU A 467 14.10 1.78 4.74
C LEU A 467 15.24 2.33 3.88
N PHE A 468 14.97 3.40 3.15
CA PHE A 468 15.87 3.96 2.15
C PHE A 468 16.24 5.41 2.48
N GLN A 469 17.50 5.78 2.23
CA GLN A 469 17.96 7.16 2.39
C GLN A 469 17.26 8.09 1.40
N SER A 470 17.26 7.70 0.12
CA SER A 470 16.53 8.36 -0.95
C SER A 470 15.14 7.73 -1.09
N PRO A 471 14.05 8.51 -1.17
CA PRO A 471 12.71 7.96 -1.33
C PRO A 471 12.60 7.10 -2.59
N GLU A 472 12.25 5.83 -2.42
CA GLU A 472 11.97 4.90 -3.51
C GLU A 472 10.89 3.89 -3.08
N PRO A 473 10.09 3.36 -4.02
CA PRO A 473 8.96 2.52 -3.68
C PRO A 473 9.39 1.14 -3.20
N VAL A 474 8.67 0.64 -2.19
CA VAL A 474 8.72 -0.78 -1.82
C VAL A 474 8.03 -1.59 -2.93
N GLN A 475 8.83 -2.28 -3.75
CA GLN A 475 8.34 -3.04 -4.91
C GLN A 475 8.04 -4.50 -4.58
N SER A 476 8.68 -5.07 -3.56
CA SER A 476 8.34 -6.39 -3.02
C SER A 476 8.60 -6.46 -1.53
N LEU A 477 7.84 -7.33 -0.86
CA LEU A 477 7.91 -7.56 0.57
C LEU A 477 7.69 -9.05 0.82
N LYS A 478 8.65 -9.71 1.47
CA LYS A 478 8.59 -11.13 1.84
C LYS A 478 8.90 -11.30 3.32
N LEU A 479 8.23 -12.26 3.94
CA LEU A 479 8.37 -12.60 5.35
C LEU A 479 8.87 -14.03 5.49
N SER A 480 9.92 -14.23 6.28
CA SER A 480 10.27 -15.51 6.88
C SER A 480 9.74 -15.51 8.32
N SER A 481 8.60 -16.15 8.54
CA SER A 481 7.98 -16.19 9.88
C SER A 481 8.83 -17.03 10.83
N LYS A 482 9.46 -18.10 10.32
CA LYS A 482 10.33 -18.99 11.09
C LYS A 482 11.59 -18.27 11.61
N LYS A 483 12.20 -17.40 10.80
CA LYS A 483 13.38 -16.63 11.20
C LYS A 483 13.04 -15.28 11.85
N GLY A 484 11.80 -14.82 11.74
CA GLY A 484 11.39 -13.48 12.19
C GLY A 484 12.09 -12.37 11.38
N LEU A 485 12.23 -12.56 10.07
CA LEU A 485 12.92 -11.64 9.17
C LEU A 485 12.01 -11.22 8.01
N LEU A 486 12.14 -9.96 7.59
CA LEU A 486 11.52 -9.38 6.42
C LEU A 486 12.59 -9.04 5.39
N TYR A 487 12.23 -9.19 4.12
CA TYR A 487 13.05 -8.86 2.95
C TYR A 487 12.26 -7.94 2.05
N VAL A 488 12.85 -6.80 1.70
CA VAL A 488 12.20 -5.72 0.97
C VAL A 488 13.00 -5.40 -0.28
N GLY A 489 12.36 -5.50 -1.44
CA GLY A 489 12.98 -5.16 -2.73
C GLY A 489 12.57 -3.77 -3.21
N SER A 490 13.51 -3.05 -3.80
CA SER A 490 13.33 -1.72 -4.38
C SER A 490 13.99 -1.61 -5.77
N PRO A 491 13.83 -0.49 -6.48
CA PRO A 491 14.58 -0.26 -7.71
C PRO A 491 16.10 -0.32 -7.56
N SER A 492 16.65 0.06 -6.40
CA SER A 492 18.11 0.16 -6.23
C SER A 492 18.74 -0.95 -5.38
N GLN A 493 17.98 -1.59 -4.47
CA GLN A 493 18.56 -2.52 -3.49
C GLN A 493 17.54 -3.50 -2.90
N VAL A 494 18.06 -4.48 -2.14
CA VAL A 494 17.27 -5.33 -1.23
C VAL A 494 17.67 -5.01 0.20
N VAL A 495 16.67 -4.88 1.08
CA VAL A 495 16.85 -4.59 2.50
C VAL A 495 16.34 -5.77 3.34
N GLN A 496 17.12 -6.17 4.34
CA GLN A 496 16.74 -7.16 5.35
C GLN A 496 16.54 -6.47 6.70
N LEU A 497 15.44 -6.79 7.37
CA LEU A 497 15.13 -6.28 8.70
C LEU A 497 14.43 -7.34 9.56
N PRO A 498 14.62 -7.35 10.90
CA PRO A 498 13.86 -8.21 11.78
C PRO A 498 12.42 -7.72 11.94
N VAL A 499 11.49 -8.62 12.27
CA VAL A 499 10.08 -8.29 12.54
C VAL A 499 9.91 -7.39 13.77
N SER A 500 10.91 -7.32 14.65
CA SER A 500 10.93 -6.42 15.80
C SER A 500 12.36 -6.11 16.26
N VAL A 501 12.56 -4.92 16.83
CA VAL A 501 13.80 -4.52 17.50
C VAL A 501 13.45 -4.03 18.91
N CYS A 502 13.19 -4.97 19.82
CA CYS A 502 12.67 -4.65 21.16
C CYS A 502 13.61 -3.74 21.98
N SER A 503 14.92 -3.83 21.75
CA SER A 503 15.92 -2.96 22.40
C SER A 503 15.74 -1.46 22.09
N ARG A 504 14.94 -1.11 21.08
CA ARG A 504 14.54 0.27 20.78
C ARG A 504 13.68 0.88 21.89
N TYR A 505 12.98 0.05 22.66
CA TYR A 505 12.17 0.47 23.79
C TYR A 505 13.02 0.40 25.07
N LYS A 506 13.50 1.57 25.52
CA LYS A 506 14.53 1.65 26.58
C LYS A 506 13.99 1.46 28.00
N HIS A 507 12.69 1.62 28.18
CA HIS A 507 12.05 1.70 29.49
C HIS A 507 10.81 0.81 29.51
N CYS A 508 10.43 0.30 30.69
CA CYS A 508 9.24 -0.55 30.84
C CYS A 508 8.00 0.09 30.22
N LEU A 509 7.72 1.36 30.55
CA LEU A 509 6.56 2.06 30.00
C LEU A 509 6.61 2.15 28.48
N ASP A 510 7.78 2.45 27.88
CA ASP A 510 7.91 2.50 26.42
C ASP A 510 7.70 1.12 25.77
N CYS A 511 8.23 0.05 26.39
CA CYS A 511 8.10 -1.32 25.91
C CYS A 511 6.64 -1.81 25.94
N VAL A 512 5.92 -1.54 27.03
CA VAL A 512 4.53 -1.98 27.19
C VAL A 512 3.56 -1.11 26.36
N LEU A 513 3.77 0.21 26.31
CA LEU A 513 2.94 1.13 25.51
C LEU A 513 3.16 0.96 24.00
N ALA A 514 4.30 0.40 23.58
CA ALA A 514 4.51 0.02 22.18
C ALA A 514 3.48 -1.00 21.67
N ARG A 515 2.82 -1.75 22.58
CA ARG A 515 1.84 -2.80 22.25
C ARG A 515 2.40 -3.83 21.26
N ASP A 516 3.71 -4.00 21.18
CA ASP A 516 4.37 -4.85 20.21
C ASP A 516 4.32 -6.32 20.68
N PRO A 517 3.58 -7.23 20.01
CA PRO A 517 3.42 -8.60 20.48
C PRO A 517 4.72 -9.40 20.46
N TYR A 518 5.75 -8.94 19.74
CA TYR A 518 7.06 -9.57 19.72
C TYR A 518 7.93 -9.16 20.92
N CYS A 519 7.55 -8.13 21.68
CA CYS A 519 8.38 -7.53 22.72
C CYS A 519 7.73 -7.59 24.10
N ALA A 520 8.51 -7.88 25.12
CA ALA A 520 8.11 -7.82 26.53
C ALA A 520 9.21 -7.18 27.37
N TRP A 521 8.84 -6.53 28.47
CA TRP A 521 9.81 -6.00 29.43
C TRP A 521 10.23 -7.10 30.39
N SER A 522 11.53 -7.32 30.60
CA SER A 522 12.05 -8.14 31.69
C SER A 522 12.43 -7.27 32.86
N GLU A 523 11.86 -7.55 34.03
CA GLU A 523 12.23 -6.86 35.27
C GLU A 523 13.66 -7.22 35.69
N SER A 524 14.04 -8.49 35.56
CA SER A 524 15.37 -9.00 35.93
C SER A 524 16.52 -8.40 35.11
N PHE A 525 16.32 -8.17 33.81
CA PHE A 525 17.34 -7.55 32.94
C PHE A 525 17.21 -6.03 32.81
N GLU A 526 16.14 -5.46 33.35
CA GLU A 526 15.75 -4.06 33.16
C GLU A 526 15.78 -3.62 31.69
N LYS A 527 15.30 -4.48 30.78
CA LYS A 527 15.35 -4.28 29.32
C LYS A 527 14.11 -4.84 28.64
N CYS A 528 13.76 -4.23 27.50
CA CYS A 528 12.76 -4.75 26.59
C CYS A 528 13.41 -5.84 25.70
N VAL A 529 12.86 -7.05 25.76
CA VAL A 529 13.42 -8.26 25.16
C VAL A 529 12.43 -8.92 24.20
N PRO A 530 12.89 -9.69 23.20
CA PRO A 530 12.02 -10.48 22.34
C PRO A 530 11.34 -11.61 23.12
N VAL A 531 10.05 -11.83 22.87
CA VAL A 531 9.27 -12.91 23.50
C VAL A 531 9.75 -14.30 23.03
N ALA A 532 10.10 -14.44 21.76
CA ALA A 532 10.51 -15.72 21.16
C ALA A 532 11.79 -16.33 21.76
N ASN A 533 12.64 -15.50 22.38
CA ASN A 533 13.93 -15.94 22.92
C ASN A 533 13.85 -16.43 24.37
N GLN A 534 12.66 -16.47 24.98
CA GLN A 534 12.50 -16.74 26.41
C GLN A 534 12.11 -18.20 26.66
N THR A 535 13.02 -18.95 27.27
CA THR A 535 12.83 -20.32 27.78
C THR A 535 12.75 -20.38 29.32
N GLY A 536 12.87 -19.22 29.99
CA GLY A 536 12.86 -19.06 31.45
C GLY A 536 11.49 -18.76 32.07
N ASP A 537 11.48 -18.30 33.32
CA ASP A 537 10.27 -17.98 34.07
C ASP A 537 9.54 -16.76 33.45
N LEU A 538 8.43 -17.03 32.79
CA LEU A 538 7.58 -16.01 32.14
C LEU A 538 6.95 -15.03 33.15
N GLN A 539 7.05 -15.28 34.46
CA GLN A 539 6.49 -14.40 35.49
C GLN A 539 7.23 -13.05 35.62
N ASP A 540 8.50 -12.97 35.20
CA ASP A 540 9.31 -11.73 35.21
C ASP A 540 9.02 -10.79 34.03
N LEU A 541 8.19 -11.24 33.08
CA LEU A 541 7.92 -10.53 31.84
C LEU A 541 6.61 -9.74 31.88
N ILE A 542 6.68 -8.47 31.50
CA ILE A 542 5.53 -7.57 31.41
C ILE A 542 5.23 -7.28 29.93
N GLN A 543 4.03 -7.64 29.49
CA GLN A 543 3.50 -7.30 28.15
C GLN A 543 2.00 -6.97 28.24
N SER A 544 1.54 -6.00 27.45
CA SER A 544 0.12 -5.64 27.34
C SER A 544 -0.22 -5.20 25.92
N VAL A 545 -0.40 -6.17 25.01
CA VAL A 545 -0.64 -5.91 23.58
C VAL A 545 -2.00 -5.25 23.36
N LYS A 546 -3.07 -5.90 23.84
CA LYS A 546 -4.45 -5.44 23.60
C LYS A 546 -4.73 -4.05 24.17
N ASN A 547 -4.33 -3.79 25.41
CA ASN A 547 -4.75 -2.58 26.13
C ASN A 547 -3.64 -1.54 26.31
N GLY A 548 -2.36 -1.90 26.10
CA GLY A 548 -1.23 -1.02 26.43
C GLY A 548 -1.17 -0.67 27.92
N ASP A 549 -1.66 -1.53 28.82
CA ASP A 549 -1.70 -1.23 30.25
C ASP A 549 -0.31 -1.39 30.88
N ALA A 550 0.38 -0.27 31.07
CA ALA A 550 1.70 -0.17 31.68
C ALA A 550 1.67 0.01 33.22
N SER A 551 0.54 -0.24 33.89
CA SER A 551 0.40 -0.04 35.35
C SER A 551 1.33 -0.91 36.20
N LYS A 552 1.82 -2.03 35.64
CA LYS A 552 2.78 -2.92 36.30
C LYS A 552 4.23 -2.44 36.21
N CYS A 553 4.49 -1.39 35.44
CA CYS A 553 5.87 -0.91 35.26
C CYS A 553 6.40 -0.18 36.51
N PRO A 554 7.67 -0.41 36.87
CA PRO A 554 8.31 0.31 37.96
C PRO A 554 8.46 1.80 37.61
N LYS A 555 8.45 2.64 38.66
CA LYS A 555 8.70 4.09 38.50
C LYS A 555 10.19 4.32 38.24
N ILE A 556 10.49 5.12 37.23
CA ILE A 556 11.86 5.49 36.87
C ILE A 556 12.29 6.69 37.70
N GLY A 557 13.47 6.60 38.33
CA GLY A 557 14.16 7.74 38.94
C GLY A 557 14.90 8.54 37.87
N ASN A 558 14.70 9.86 37.83
CA ASN A 558 15.36 10.73 36.87
C ASN A 558 16.59 11.43 37.47
N ASN A 559 17.68 11.45 36.70
CA ASN A 559 18.83 12.28 36.98
C ASN A 559 18.51 13.75 36.67
N VAL A 560 18.74 14.63 37.65
CA VAL A 560 18.52 16.07 37.51
C VAL A 560 19.70 16.70 36.79
N LYS A 561 19.45 17.47 35.74
CA LYS A 561 20.44 18.23 34.99
C LYS A 561 20.59 19.64 35.57
N ASN A 562 21.83 20.02 35.89
CA ASN A 562 22.16 21.35 36.41
C ASN A 562 22.26 22.36 35.26
N CYS A 563 21.50 23.45 35.36
CA CYS A 563 21.47 24.52 34.36
C CYS A 563 21.77 25.88 35.02
N PRO A 564 23.05 26.31 35.05
CA PRO A 564 23.41 27.65 35.48
C PRO A 564 22.93 28.68 34.44
N VAL A 565 22.31 29.76 34.90
CA VAL A 565 21.69 30.76 34.02
C VAL A 565 22.04 32.19 34.47
N ILE A 566 22.17 33.09 33.50
CA ILE A 566 22.40 34.52 33.72
C ILE A 566 21.04 35.23 33.65
N ILE A 567 20.79 36.11 34.63
CA ILE A 567 19.55 36.89 34.70
C ILE A 567 19.41 37.76 33.44
N GLY A 568 18.20 37.83 32.90
CA GLY A 568 17.88 38.57 31.67
C GLY A 568 17.99 37.74 30.39
N ASN A 569 18.76 36.65 30.39
CA ASN A 569 18.88 35.78 29.22
C ASN A 569 17.67 34.86 29.06
N SER A 570 17.52 34.29 27.86
CA SER A 570 16.55 33.24 27.59
C SER A 570 17.23 31.87 27.68
N VAL A 571 16.53 30.89 28.24
CA VAL A 571 17.07 29.55 28.51
C VAL A 571 16.26 28.51 27.78
N HIS A 572 16.96 27.51 27.25
CA HIS A 572 16.37 26.47 26.43
C HIS A 572 16.56 25.09 27.06
N LEU A 573 15.47 24.47 27.49
CA LEU A 573 15.47 23.15 28.10
C LEU A 573 14.90 22.14 27.12
N LYS A 574 15.79 21.31 26.56
CA LYS A 574 15.43 20.30 25.56
C LYS A 574 14.61 19.17 26.18
N CYS A 575 13.50 18.80 25.57
CA CYS A 575 12.73 17.62 25.94
C CYS A 575 11.90 17.14 24.76
N ALA A 576 12.13 15.90 24.32
CA ALA A 576 11.40 15.31 23.20
C ALA A 576 10.34 14.32 23.70
N PRO A 577 9.20 14.18 23.03
CA PRO A 577 8.22 13.14 23.33
C PRO A 577 8.81 11.75 23.10
N MET A 578 8.38 10.78 23.91
CA MET A 578 8.78 9.37 23.70
C MET A 578 8.02 8.70 22.55
N SER A 579 6.87 9.26 22.16
CA SER A 579 5.97 8.74 21.12
C SER A 579 5.28 9.91 20.42
N ASN A 580 4.96 9.72 19.14
CA ASN A 580 4.15 10.65 18.35
C ASN A 580 2.70 10.77 18.85
N LEU A 581 2.23 9.83 19.69
CA LEU A 581 0.91 9.87 20.32
C LEU A 581 0.95 10.53 21.71
N ALA A 582 2.14 10.83 22.23
CA ALA A 582 2.30 11.44 23.53
C ALA A 582 2.26 12.96 23.44
N ARG A 583 1.69 13.59 24.48
CA ARG A 583 1.76 15.05 24.67
C ARG A 583 2.83 15.39 25.71
N MET A 584 3.44 16.55 25.57
CA MET A 584 4.43 17.06 26.52
C MET A 584 3.76 17.91 27.59
N VAL A 585 4.09 17.67 28.85
CA VAL A 585 3.63 18.42 30.01
C VAL A 585 4.83 18.87 30.84
N TRP A 586 4.99 20.17 30.98
CA TRP A 586 6.05 20.77 31.79
C TRP A 586 5.53 21.14 33.17
N LYS A 587 6.36 20.94 34.20
CA LYS A 587 6.08 21.35 35.58
C LYS A 587 7.23 22.18 36.13
N PHE A 588 6.91 23.30 36.76
CA PHE A 588 7.84 24.12 37.54
C PHE A 588 7.55 23.94 39.03
N ASN A 589 8.55 23.49 39.80
CA ASN A 589 8.43 23.20 41.23
C ASN A 589 7.18 22.36 41.58
N GLY A 590 6.86 21.38 40.73
CA GLY A 590 5.71 20.47 40.88
C GLY A 590 4.38 20.97 40.31
N SER A 591 4.28 22.25 39.95
CA SER A 591 3.06 22.85 39.37
C SER A 591 3.13 22.85 37.84
N SER A 592 2.05 22.46 37.16
CA SER A 592 2.02 22.44 35.69
C SER A 592 2.13 23.85 35.10
N LEU A 593 3.04 24.03 34.15
CA LEU A 593 3.16 25.26 33.37
C LEU A 593 2.04 25.31 32.33
N GLN A 594 1.43 26.49 32.19
CA GLN A 594 0.40 26.77 31.20
C GLN A 594 1.03 27.40 29.95
N ALA A 595 0.53 27.06 28.77
CA ALA A 595 1.10 27.51 27.50
C ALA A 595 0.77 28.97 27.16
N GLU A 596 -0.21 29.57 27.85
CA GLU A 596 -0.67 30.94 27.61
C GLU A 596 0.20 32.02 28.26
N ASP A 597 1.19 31.63 29.08
CA ASP A 597 2.09 32.58 29.71
C ASP A 597 3.18 33.00 28.73
N SER A 598 3.19 34.30 28.38
CA SER A 598 4.18 34.93 27.51
C SER A 598 5.65 34.74 27.94
N LYS A 599 5.89 34.32 29.18
CA LYS A 599 7.20 33.95 29.72
C LYS A 599 7.76 32.67 29.07
N TYR A 600 6.90 31.76 28.62
CA TYR A 600 7.29 30.44 28.14
C TYR A 600 6.90 30.22 26.68
N LEU A 601 7.76 29.56 25.92
CA LEU A 601 7.43 29.00 24.61
C LEU A 601 7.66 27.48 24.65
N LEU A 602 6.55 26.74 24.62
CA LEU A 602 6.56 25.27 24.55
C LEU A 602 6.55 24.84 23.08
N TYR A 603 7.38 23.86 22.72
CA TYR A 603 7.46 23.30 21.37
C TYR A 603 7.88 21.82 21.41
N ASP A 604 7.77 21.10 20.28
CA ASP A 604 7.94 19.62 20.19
C ASP A 604 9.34 19.07 20.51
N GLY A 605 10.26 19.92 20.95
CA GLY A 605 11.58 19.51 21.40
C GLY A 605 12.01 20.16 22.73
N GLY A 606 11.13 20.87 23.44
CA GLY A 606 11.46 21.47 24.73
C GLY A 606 10.63 22.67 25.16
N ILE A 607 11.21 23.48 26.03
CA ILE A 607 10.67 24.76 26.49
C ILE A 607 11.75 25.85 26.41
N VAL A 608 11.35 27.03 25.97
CA VAL A 608 12.13 28.27 26.11
C VAL A 608 11.54 29.08 27.25
N ILE A 609 12.39 29.55 28.15
CA ILE A 609 12.03 30.48 29.23
C ILE A 609 12.64 31.83 28.87
N PHE A 610 11.81 32.84 28.63
CA PHE A 610 12.27 34.18 28.25
C PHE A 610 12.56 35.04 29.48
N ASN A 611 13.58 35.90 29.35
CA ASN A 611 13.95 36.91 30.34
C ASN A 611 13.99 36.34 31.78
N VAL A 612 14.93 35.42 32.00
CA VAL A 612 15.05 34.65 33.25
C VAL A 612 15.37 35.57 34.43
N THR A 613 14.66 35.38 35.52
CA THR A 613 14.76 36.12 36.79
C THR A 613 15.05 35.15 37.94
N VAL A 614 15.33 35.69 39.12
CA VAL A 614 15.55 34.87 40.34
C VAL A 614 14.31 34.02 40.69
N ALA A 615 13.11 34.48 40.36
CA ALA A 615 11.87 33.73 40.60
C ALA A 615 11.74 32.47 39.72
N ASP A 616 12.50 32.39 38.63
CA ASP A 616 12.47 31.26 37.70
C ASP A 616 13.47 30.15 38.09
N ALA A 617 14.29 30.37 39.13
CA ALA A 617 15.17 29.35 39.67
C ALA A 617 14.35 28.25 40.37
N GLY A 618 14.70 26.99 40.09
CA GLY A 618 13.97 25.84 40.64
C GLY A 618 13.99 24.63 39.73
N PHE A 619 13.13 23.67 40.04
CA PHE A 619 13.04 22.40 39.32
C PHE A 619 12.05 22.50 38.15
N TYR A 620 12.51 22.08 36.97
CA TYR A 620 11.69 21.92 35.78
C TYR A 620 11.65 20.46 35.39
N ASP A 621 10.47 19.85 35.52
CA ASP A 621 10.23 18.47 35.13
C ASP A 621 9.45 18.43 33.81
N CYS A 622 9.95 17.63 32.87
CA CYS A 622 9.31 17.39 31.60
C CYS A 622 8.73 15.99 31.57
N HIS A 623 7.41 15.89 31.40
CA HIS A 623 6.69 14.63 31.31
C HIS A 623 6.15 14.40 29.90
N SER A 624 6.40 13.21 29.34
CA SER A 624 5.72 12.69 28.15
C SER A 624 4.54 11.87 28.63
N VAL A 625 3.32 12.27 28.26
CA VAL A 625 2.08 11.63 28.71
C VAL A 625 1.38 10.98 27.51
N GLU A 626 1.34 9.65 27.50
CA GLU A 626 0.66 8.86 26.48
C GLU A 626 -0.64 8.28 27.07
N ARG A 627 -1.71 8.25 26.27
CA ARG A 627 -3.00 7.69 26.70
C ARG A 627 -3.18 6.31 26.08
N ALA A 628 -3.45 5.31 26.92
CA ALA A 628 -3.78 3.95 26.48
C ALA A 628 -4.96 3.41 27.27
N ASN A 629 -5.97 2.85 26.58
CA ASN A 629 -7.20 2.32 27.16
C ASN A 629 -7.87 3.27 28.19
N GLY A 630 -7.96 4.56 27.85
CA GLY A 630 -8.55 5.61 28.70
C GLY A 630 -7.72 6.05 29.92
N LYS A 631 -6.56 5.43 30.17
CA LYS A 631 -5.62 5.83 31.23
C LYS A 631 -4.46 6.65 30.67
N GLU A 632 -3.97 7.61 31.45
CA GLU A 632 -2.77 8.39 31.11
C GLU A 632 -1.55 7.83 31.83
N PHE A 633 -0.48 7.62 31.07
CA PHE A 633 0.79 7.08 31.54
C PHE A 633 1.88 8.15 31.41
N PRO A 634 2.12 8.98 32.45
CA PRO A 634 3.16 10.00 32.43
C PRO A 634 4.53 9.38 32.67
N VAL A 635 5.50 9.72 31.82
CA VAL A 635 6.91 9.39 32.01
C VAL A 635 7.71 10.67 32.07
N THR A 636 8.48 10.86 33.14
CA THR A 636 9.42 11.98 33.23
C THR A 636 10.57 11.72 32.26
N VAL A 637 10.70 12.52 31.22
CA VAL A 637 11.75 12.36 30.19
C VAL A 637 13.01 13.13 30.57
N ALA A 638 12.85 14.27 31.23
CA ALA A 638 13.97 15.08 31.69
C ALA A 638 13.58 15.87 32.95
N SER A 639 14.56 16.09 33.81
CA SER A 639 14.45 16.94 35.00
C SER A 639 15.63 17.91 35.02
N TYR A 640 15.36 19.19 35.23
CA TYR A 640 16.34 20.27 35.25
C TYR A 640 16.29 21.03 36.56
N ILE A 641 17.41 21.55 37.03
CA ILE A 641 17.47 22.55 38.09
C ILE A 641 18.11 23.82 37.53
N LEU A 642 17.34 24.90 37.50
CA LEU A 642 17.81 26.22 37.11
C LEU A 642 18.27 26.97 38.34
N TYR A 643 19.47 27.54 38.29
CA TYR A 643 20.01 28.39 39.34
C TYR A 643 20.85 29.51 38.74
N THR A 644 20.83 30.66 39.41
CA THR A 644 21.57 31.84 38.96
C THR A 644 23.05 31.69 39.24
N GLN A 645 23.89 32.09 38.28
CA GLN A 645 25.35 31.97 38.39
C GLN A 645 25.98 32.86 39.50
N GLN A 646 25.18 33.65 40.21
CA GLN A 646 25.58 34.45 41.37
C GLN A 646 25.68 33.67 42.68
N ASP A 647 25.23 32.41 42.74
CA ASP A 647 25.34 31.58 43.94
C ASP A 647 26.16 30.31 43.67
N SER A 648 27.23 30.16 44.44
CA SER A 648 28.13 29.01 44.46
C SER A 648 27.38 27.69 44.71
N VAL A 649 27.65 26.71 43.84
CA VAL A 649 27.40 25.26 43.91
C VAL A 649 26.64 24.74 45.15
N PHE A 650 25.36 24.40 44.97
CA PHE A 650 24.65 23.44 45.84
C PHE A 650 24.32 22.17 45.03
N ILE A 651 24.96 21.06 45.37
CA ILE A 651 24.57 19.72 44.89
C ILE A 651 23.34 19.30 45.69
N ILE A 652 22.16 19.30 45.08
CA ILE A 652 20.95 18.74 45.67
C ILE A 652 20.67 17.39 45.00
N THR A 653 20.98 16.30 45.71
CA THR A 653 20.53 14.95 45.36
C THR A 653 19.10 14.73 45.85
N LYS A 654 18.19 14.35 44.95
CA LYS A 654 16.84 13.89 45.30
C LYS A 654 16.92 12.44 45.77
N ASN A 655 16.95 12.20 47.08
CA ASN A 655 16.80 10.85 47.62
C ASN A 655 15.31 10.52 47.75
N TYR A 656 14.87 9.45 47.08
CA TYR A 656 13.57 8.84 47.32
C TYR A 656 13.73 7.77 48.41
N THR A 657 13.21 8.03 49.60
CA THR A 657 13.03 6.98 50.62
C THR A 657 11.62 6.41 50.49
N THR A 658 11.52 5.15 50.08
CA THR A 658 10.31 4.34 50.21
C THR A 658 10.20 3.84 51.64
N ASN A 659 9.18 4.29 52.38
CA ASN A 659 8.54 3.49 53.41
C ASN A 659 7.06 3.85 53.55
N GLN A 660 6.25 2.82 53.72
CA GLN A 660 4.80 2.86 53.85
C GLN A 660 4.35 3.63 55.10
N GLN A 661 3.16 4.23 54.96
CA GLN A 661 2.30 4.85 55.99
C GLN A 661 2.60 6.31 56.38
N ASN A 662 1.66 7.18 55.98
CA ASN A 662 1.33 8.51 56.48
C ASN A 662 2.48 9.41 56.98
N ALA A 663 2.88 10.40 56.16
CA ALA A 663 3.48 11.63 56.68
C ALA A 663 3.35 12.79 55.68
N ASP A 664 2.88 13.92 56.21
CA ASP A 664 2.84 15.25 55.60
C ASP A 664 4.25 15.74 55.23
N THR A 665 4.41 16.30 54.03
CA THR A 665 5.71 16.81 53.55
C THR A 665 5.89 18.28 53.95
N THR A 666 6.50 18.56 55.10
CA THR A 666 6.89 19.94 55.47
C THR A 666 8.25 20.32 54.86
N LEU A 667 8.24 21.29 53.95
CA LEU A 667 9.42 22.01 53.43
C LEU A 667 9.85 23.07 54.45
N LYS A 668 11.00 22.90 55.13
CA LYS A 668 11.58 23.96 55.97
C LYS A 668 12.57 24.79 55.16
N VAL A 669 12.14 25.97 54.72
CA VAL A 669 13.00 27.03 54.19
C VAL A 669 13.24 28.04 55.32
N LYS A 670 14.49 28.24 55.73
CA LYS A 670 14.88 29.34 56.62
C LYS A 670 15.15 30.58 55.76
N SER A 671 14.27 31.57 55.83
CA SER A 671 14.50 32.92 55.29
C SER A 671 15.33 33.74 56.28
N LEU A 672 16.39 34.39 55.81
CA LEU A 672 16.96 35.58 56.48
C LEU A 672 16.64 36.79 55.59
N VAL A 673 15.72 37.63 56.04
CA VAL A 673 15.45 38.94 55.44
C VAL A 673 16.33 39.96 56.16
N SER A 674 17.01 40.82 55.40
CA SER A 674 17.47 42.12 55.89
C SER A 674 17.05 43.20 54.89
N SER A 675 16.31 44.17 55.41
CA SER A 675 15.78 45.36 54.76
C SER A 675 16.85 46.40 54.47
N SER A 676 16.79 47.05 53.30
CA SER A 676 17.14 48.47 53.17
C SER A 676 16.38 49.12 52.01
N SER A 677 15.80 50.28 52.32
CA SER A 677 15.09 51.21 51.45
C SER A 677 16.06 52.06 50.61
N LEU A 678 15.67 52.47 49.39
CA LEU A 678 15.47 53.89 49.01
C LEU A 678 15.31 54.08 47.48
N ASN A 679 14.28 54.87 47.15
CA ASN A 679 14.08 55.81 46.04
C ASN A 679 13.75 55.36 44.60
N ASP A 680 12.52 55.73 44.21
CA ASP A 680 12.08 56.13 42.88
C ASP A 680 12.97 57.24 42.27
N PRO A 681 13.07 57.30 40.92
CA PRO A 681 12.29 58.33 40.24
C PRO A 681 11.58 57.85 38.97
N ALA A 682 10.32 58.28 38.84
CA ALA A 682 9.57 58.26 37.59
C ALA A 682 10.20 59.19 36.53
N LYS A 683 10.23 58.79 35.25
CA LYS A 683 9.25 59.15 34.19
C LYS A 683 9.81 58.88 32.77
N GLN A 684 8.87 58.69 31.83
CA GLN A 684 8.94 58.98 30.39
C GLN A 684 9.47 57.91 29.42
N LYS A 685 8.57 57.02 28.96
CA LYS A 685 8.43 56.68 27.52
C LYS A 685 7.06 56.05 27.22
N SER A 686 6.02 56.87 27.08
CA SER A 686 4.69 56.44 26.58
C SER A 686 4.16 57.38 25.50
N LEU A 687 4.91 57.55 24.40
CA LEU A 687 4.39 58.23 23.21
C LEU A 687 4.97 57.70 21.88
N GLU A 688 5.73 56.59 21.88
CA GLU A 688 6.17 55.92 20.65
C GLU A 688 5.34 54.65 20.36
N ASP A 689 4.98 53.87 21.38
CA ASP A 689 4.29 52.57 21.22
C ASP A 689 2.82 52.68 20.73
N GLN A 690 2.18 53.84 20.91
CA GLN A 690 0.84 54.09 20.38
C GLN A 690 0.83 54.55 18.90
N LYS A 691 1.95 55.07 18.37
CA LYS A 691 2.03 55.49 16.96
C LYS A 691 2.25 54.30 16.03
N GLU A 692 3.04 53.29 16.43
CA GLU A 692 3.28 52.10 15.61
C GLU A 692 2.02 51.23 15.41
N LYS A 693 1.18 51.09 16.46
CA LYS A 693 -0.09 50.34 16.36
C LYS A 693 -1.13 51.01 15.45
N LEU A 694 -1.07 52.34 15.27
CA LEU A 694 -1.99 53.05 14.36
C LEU A 694 -1.53 52.94 12.90
N ILE A 695 -0.21 53.01 12.65
CA ILE A 695 0.37 52.88 11.32
C ILE A 695 0.15 51.45 10.78
N LEU A 696 0.34 50.41 11.60
CA LEU A 696 0.15 49.03 11.17
C LEU A 696 -1.31 48.72 10.80
N LYS A 697 -2.27 49.32 11.50
CA LYS A 697 -3.71 49.21 11.18
C LYS A 697 -4.08 49.92 9.88
N LEU A 698 -3.48 51.07 9.60
CA LEU A 698 -3.71 51.82 8.35
C LEU A 698 -3.07 51.12 7.14
N VAL A 699 -1.87 50.53 7.31
CA VAL A 699 -1.21 49.73 6.26
C VAL A 699 -2.02 48.46 5.95
N GLY A 700 -2.50 47.75 6.98
CA GLY A 700 -3.35 46.59 6.80
C GLY A 700 -4.67 46.88 6.06
N ALA A 701 -5.31 48.01 6.38
CA ALA A 701 -6.51 48.46 5.66
C ALA A 701 -6.22 48.84 4.20
N GLY A 702 -5.06 49.45 3.93
CA GLY A 702 -4.61 49.77 2.58
C GLY A 702 -4.37 48.52 1.72
N PHE A 703 -3.72 47.49 2.27
CA PHE A 703 -3.51 46.22 1.57
C PHE A 703 -4.83 45.49 1.27
N ALA A 704 -5.79 45.50 2.19
CA ALA A 704 -7.10 44.88 1.98
C ALA A 704 -7.90 45.57 0.85
N LEU A 705 -7.81 46.90 0.77
CA LEU A 705 -8.44 47.67 -0.31
C LEU A 705 -7.75 47.40 -1.66
N LEU A 706 -6.42 47.37 -1.72
CA LEU A 706 -5.65 47.05 -2.92
C LEU A 706 -5.96 45.65 -3.44
N PHE A 707 -6.03 44.66 -2.53
CA PHE A 707 -6.35 43.28 -2.89
C PHE A 707 -7.79 43.15 -3.41
N SER A 708 -8.76 43.84 -2.78
CA SER A 708 -10.14 43.88 -3.25
C SER A 708 -10.27 44.54 -4.62
N SER A 709 -9.51 45.62 -4.85
CA SER A 709 -9.46 46.33 -6.14
C SER A 709 -8.91 45.44 -7.25
N LEU A 710 -7.82 44.71 -6.97
CA LEU A 710 -7.20 43.76 -7.89
C LEU A 710 -8.10 42.57 -8.20
N LEU A 711 -8.86 42.07 -7.22
CA LEU A 711 -9.84 41.01 -7.43
C LEU A 711 -10.97 41.47 -8.36
N VAL A 712 -11.55 42.66 -8.09
CA VAL A 712 -12.59 43.25 -8.93
C VAL A 712 -12.07 43.54 -10.35
N TRP A 713 -10.83 44.03 -10.47
CA TRP A 713 -10.17 44.27 -11.76
C TRP A 713 -9.96 42.97 -12.55
N ASN A 714 -9.51 41.90 -11.90
CA ASN A 714 -9.33 40.60 -12.55
C ASN A 714 -10.66 39.94 -12.98
N PHE A 715 -11.75 40.16 -12.23
CA PHE A 715 -13.09 39.78 -12.66
C PHE A 715 -13.59 40.63 -13.84
N TYR A 716 -13.36 41.94 -13.82
CA TYR A 716 -13.75 42.85 -14.92
C TYR A 716 -13.00 42.54 -16.23
N LYS A 717 -11.71 42.20 -16.14
CA LYS A 717 -10.88 41.80 -17.29
C LYS A 717 -11.07 40.32 -17.69
N GLY A 718 -11.87 39.55 -16.96
CA GLY A 718 -12.22 38.17 -17.31
C GLY A 718 -11.13 37.12 -17.05
N HIS A 719 -10.11 37.43 -16.23
CA HIS A 719 -9.05 36.46 -15.88
C HIS A 719 -9.50 35.44 -14.83
N LEU A 720 -10.62 35.68 -14.14
CA LEU A 720 -11.27 34.78 -13.19
C LEU A 720 -12.72 34.58 -13.60
N SER A 721 -13.15 33.33 -13.77
CA SER A 721 -14.54 32.98 -14.10
C SER A 721 -15.40 32.88 -12.84
N MET A 722 -16.54 33.58 -12.81
CA MET A 722 -17.52 33.48 -11.71
C MET A 722 -18.26 32.13 -11.77
N PRO A 723 -18.41 31.42 -10.64
CA PRO A 723 -19.36 30.33 -10.54
C PRO A 723 -20.76 30.95 -10.44
N TRP A 724 -21.76 30.32 -11.05
CA TRP A 724 -23.17 30.77 -11.19
C TRP A 724 -23.46 31.58 -12.46
N LYS A 725 -23.80 30.85 -13.53
CA LYS A 725 -24.70 31.32 -14.58
C LYS A 725 -26.02 30.56 -14.45
N SER A 726 -27.02 31.19 -13.85
CA SER A 726 -28.43 30.82 -14.02
C SER A 726 -28.85 31.20 -15.43
N ARG A 727 -29.43 30.24 -16.16
CA ARG A 727 -29.91 30.40 -17.52
C ARG A 727 -31.28 31.09 -17.48
N GLU A 728 -31.33 32.37 -17.82
CA GLU A 728 -32.60 33.08 -18.05
C GLU A 728 -33.05 32.95 -19.51
N LYS A 729 -34.34 32.69 -19.66
CA LYS A 729 -35.08 32.50 -20.91
C LYS A 729 -35.20 33.83 -21.66
N SER A 730 -35.00 33.79 -22.98
CA SER A 730 -35.44 34.85 -23.89
C SER A 730 -36.88 34.57 -24.30
N SER A 731 -37.80 35.45 -23.89
CA SER A 731 -39.15 35.57 -24.45
C SER A 731 -39.20 36.82 -25.33
N LYS A 732 -39.55 36.65 -26.61
CA LYS A 732 -40.10 37.73 -27.44
C LYS A 732 -41.61 37.51 -27.57
N THR A 733 -42.34 38.59 -27.30
CA THR A 733 -43.78 38.84 -27.31
C THR A 733 -44.47 38.63 -28.66
N ALA A 734 -45.69 38.09 -28.62
CA ALA A 734 -46.86 38.64 -29.33
C ALA A 734 -48.17 38.07 -28.74
N ASN A 735 -49.13 38.95 -28.48
CA ASN A 735 -50.47 38.69 -27.92
C ASN A 735 -51.36 37.85 -28.84
N ALA A 736 -52.26 37.05 -28.24
CA ALA A 736 -53.73 37.12 -28.42
C ALA A 736 -54.43 35.89 -27.81
N ASP A 737 -55.18 36.15 -26.74
CA ASP A 737 -56.56 35.75 -26.42
C ASP A 737 -57.13 34.31 -26.61
N CYS A 738 -57.89 33.97 -25.55
CA CYS A 738 -59.05 33.06 -25.43
C CYS A 738 -58.86 31.54 -25.16
N LEU A 739 -59.18 31.20 -23.90
CA LEU A 739 -59.84 29.96 -23.43
C LEU A 739 -61.13 29.63 -24.22
N PRO A 740 -61.80 28.46 -24.07
CA PRO A 740 -61.63 27.39 -23.06
C PRO A 740 -61.57 25.95 -23.64
N GLY A 741 -61.40 24.94 -22.77
CA GLY A 741 -61.58 23.50 -23.07
C GLY A 741 -63.05 23.11 -23.37
N PRO A 742 -63.50 21.84 -23.24
CA PRO A 742 -62.82 20.69 -22.60
C PRO A 742 -63.11 19.30 -23.25
N THR A 743 -62.75 18.24 -22.50
CA THR A 743 -63.41 16.91 -22.38
C THR A 743 -63.26 15.78 -23.43
N LEU A 744 -62.75 14.65 -22.89
CA LEU A 744 -63.24 13.25 -22.90
C LEU A 744 -63.24 12.36 -24.17
N ALA A 745 -62.65 11.16 -23.95
CA ALA A 745 -63.23 9.82 -24.12
C ALA A 745 -62.76 8.91 -25.28
N THR A 746 -62.35 7.71 -24.82
CA THR A 746 -62.69 6.35 -25.28
C THR A 746 -62.15 5.74 -26.58
N GLU A 747 -61.56 4.55 -26.37
CA GLU A 747 -61.71 3.28 -27.11
C GLU A 747 -61.43 3.19 -28.61
N GLY A 748 -60.80 2.07 -29.02
CA GLY A 748 -60.99 1.57 -30.38
C GLY A 748 -59.88 0.66 -30.93
N SER A 749 -60.16 -0.63 -30.89
CA SER A 749 -59.46 -1.75 -31.55
C SER A 749 -59.43 -1.68 -33.09
N GLY A 750 -58.52 -2.45 -33.73
CA GLY A 750 -58.63 -2.88 -35.14
C GLY A 750 -57.29 -2.84 -35.89
N ALA A 751 -56.51 -3.92 -35.96
CA ALA A 751 -56.62 -5.03 -36.92
C ALA A 751 -56.33 -4.67 -38.40
N MET A 752 -55.14 -5.09 -38.84
CA MET A 752 -54.85 -5.84 -40.07
C MET A 752 -55.27 -5.27 -41.44
N ARG A 753 -54.28 -5.03 -42.33
CA ARG A 753 -54.37 -5.42 -43.74
C ARG A 753 -53.00 -5.53 -44.43
N LYS A 754 -52.80 -6.70 -45.05
CA LYS A 754 -51.78 -7.02 -46.06
C LYS A 754 -52.05 -6.26 -47.37
N SER A 755 -51.00 -5.94 -48.13
CA SER A 755 -50.88 -6.38 -49.54
C SER A 755 -49.51 -6.03 -50.15
N SER A 756 -48.92 -7.03 -50.77
CA SER A 756 -47.74 -6.99 -51.66
C SER A 756 -47.98 -6.22 -52.95
N ALA A 757 -46.90 -5.69 -53.57
CA ALA A 757 -46.75 -5.56 -55.03
C ALA A 757 -45.26 -5.43 -55.47
N THR A 758 -44.74 -6.58 -55.87
CA THR A 758 -43.83 -6.99 -56.96
C THR A 758 -43.30 -6.00 -58.04
N ARG A 759 -42.04 -6.25 -58.48
CA ARG A 759 -41.33 -6.00 -59.78
C ARG A 759 -40.82 -4.56 -60.06
N THR A 760 -39.63 -4.28 -60.65
CA THR A 760 -38.82 -4.98 -61.68
C THR A 760 -37.36 -4.45 -61.77
N ASN A 761 -36.48 -5.25 -62.40
CA ASN A 761 -35.04 -5.12 -62.70
C ASN A 761 -34.51 -3.85 -63.39
N THR A 762 -33.20 -3.56 -63.22
CA THR A 762 -32.08 -3.48 -64.25
C THR A 762 -30.79 -2.94 -63.56
N SER A 763 -29.73 -3.75 -63.36
CA SER A 763 -28.51 -3.99 -64.19
C SER A 763 -27.30 -3.07 -63.94
N THR A 764 -26.20 -3.71 -63.46
CA THR A 764 -24.76 -3.55 -63.77
C THR A 764 -23.99 -2.26 -63.43
N VAL A 765 -22.87 -2.37 -62.71
CA VAL A 765 -21.46 -2.39 -63.22
C VAL A 765 -20.49 -2.85 -62.10
N ASN A 766 -19.47 -3.60 -62.51
CA ASN A 766 -18.36 -4.20 -61.75
C ASN A 766 -17.41 -3.18 -61.08
N GLU A 767 -16.78 -3.57 -59.98
CA GLU A 767 -15.30 -3.70 -59.92
C GLU A 767 -14.86 -4.56 -58.73
N SER A 768 -13.78 -5.29 -58.95
CA SER A 768 -13.26 -6.42 -58.17
C SER A 768 -11.78 -6.19 -57.83
N VAL A 769 -11.21 -7.11 -57.03
CA VAL A 769 -9.77 -7.41 -56.77
C VAL A 769 -9.31 -6.96 -55.36
N ALA A 770 -8.64 -7.75 -54.51
CA ALA A 770 -8.40 -9.19 -54.44
C ALA A 770 -7.90 -9.53 -53.01
N LEU A 771 -8.23 -10.73 -52.55
CA LEU A 771 -7.65 -11.42 -51.39
C LEU A 771 -6.37 -12.15 -51.84
N VAL A 772 -5.32 -12.13 -51.01
CA VAL A 772 -4.18 -13.07 -51.13
C VAL A 772 -3.94 -13.75 -49.78
N SER A 773 -4.12 -15.06 -49.81
CA SER A 773 -3.78 -16.08 -48.81
C SER A 773 -2.33 -16.57 -49.01
N PHE A 774 -1.63 -16.89 -47.92
CA PHE A 774 -0.34 -17.61 -47.96
C PHE A 774 -0.49 -19.03 -47.41
N PRO A 775 0.09 -20.06 -48.05
CA PRO A 775 0.13 -21.43 -47.55
C PRO A 775 1.47 -21.81 -46.88
N SER A 776 1.39 -22.92 -46.17
CA SER A 776 2.42 -23.74 -45.52
C SER A 776 3.24 -24.61 -46.49
N GLU A 777 4.49 -24.95 -46.13
CA GLU A 777 5.27 -26.19 -46.45
C GLU A 777 6.62 -26.08 -45.68
N GLU A 778 7.08 -26.97 -44.81
CA GLU A 778 7.48 -28.40 -44.87
C GLU A 778 8.87 -28.69 -45.50
N GLU A 779 9.57 -29.65 -44.90
CA GLU A 779 11.02 -29.94 -44.89
C GLU A 779 11.65 -30.39 -46.22
N ARG A 780 12.98 -30.15 -46.39
CA ARG A 780 13.91 -31.18 -46.92
C ARG A 780 15.40 -30.86 -46.71
N SER A 781 16.11 -31.86 -46.21
CA SER A 781 17.58 -32.01 -46.15
C SER A 781 18.26 -32.16 -47.52
N ALA A 782 19.50 -31.69 -47.65
CA ALA A 782 20.57 -32.36 -48.40
C ALA A 782 21.98 -31.84 -48.03
N ASN A 783 22.86 -32.79 -47.70
CA ASN A 783 24.32 -32.71 -47.55
C ASN A 783 25.04 -32.19 -48.81
N VAL A 784 26.14 -31.42 -48.63
CA VAL A 784 27.39 -31.59 -49.40
C VAL A 784 28.60 -31.21 -48.52
N GLN A 785 29.55 -32.14 -48.40
CA GLN A 785 30.90 -31.97 -47.85
C GLN A 785 31.82 -31.18 -48.81
N HIS A 786 32.76 -30.38 -48.29
CA HIS A 786 34.19 -30.53 -48.65
C HIS A 786 35.13 -29.76 -47.72
N ASN A 787 36.19 -30.46 -47.31
CA ASN A 787 37.39 -30.00 -46.61
C ASN A 787 38.07 -28.79 -47.26
N THR A 788 38.71 -27.94 -46.46
CA THR A 788 40.18 -27.76 -46.50
C THR A 788 40.70 -27.01 -45.27
N SER A 789 41.81 -27.54 -44.75
CA SER A 789 42.69 -27.03 -43.71
C SER A 789 43.42 -25.75 -44.10
N LEU A 790 43.79 -24.88 -43.14
CA LEU A 790 45.19 -24.49 -42.85
C LEU A 790 45.34 -23.34 -41.83
N THR A 791 46.20 -23.60 -40.84
CA THR A 791 47.17 -22.72 -40.15
C THR A 791 46.76 -21.58 -39.20
N LYS A 792 47.23 -21.77 -37.95
CA LYS A 792 47.61 -20.77 -36.93
C LYS A 792 48.46 -19.61 -37.51
N ARG A 793 48.24 -18.39 -36.99
CA ARG A 793 49.33 -17.55 -36.46
C ARG A 793 48.82 -16.43 -35.56
N SER A 794 49.53 -16.28 -34.45
CA SER A 794 49.58 -15.19 -33.48
C SER A 794 50.12 -13.89 -34.09
N GLY A 795 49.71 -12.74 -33.56
CA GLY A 795 50.36 -11.46 -33.81
C GLY A 795 49.66 -10.27 -33.12
N THR A 796 50.18 -9.89 -31.97
CA THR A 796 50.02 -8.58 -31.31
C THR A 796 50.64 -7.46 -32.15
N CYS A 797 49.98 -6.31 -32.28
CA CYS A 797 50.63 -4.99 -32.10
C CYS A 797 49.58 -3.87 -31.95
N SER A 798 50.05 -2.81 -31.31
CA SER A 798 49.37 -1.70 -30.66
C SER A 798 49.22 -0.45 -31.54
N SER A 799 48.47 0.53 -30.97
CA SER A 799 48.66 1.99 -31.03
C SER A 799 47.54 2.85 -31.65
N GLN A 800 47.08 3.79 -30.78
CA GLN A 800 46.63 5.18 -31.03
C GLN A 800 45.35 5.38 -31.87
N SER A 801 44.42 6.29 -31.57
CA SER A 801 44.27 7.36 -30.57
C SER A 801 42.92 8.03 -30.89
N CYS A 802 42.09 8.37 -29.91
CA CYS A 802 41.17 9.52 -29.99
C CYS A 802 40.84 9.98 -28.56
N LEU A 803 40.84 11.30 -28.40
CA LEU A 803 41.08 12.07 -27.19
C LEU A 803 39.87 12.19 -26.26
N VAL A 804 40.25 12.41 -25.00
CA VAL A 804 39.49 12.78 -23.80
C VAL A 804 39.13 14.26 -23.84
N GLU A 805 37.92 14.61 -23.39
CA GLU A 805 37.65 15.90 -22.75
C GLU A 805 37.07 15.63 -21.35
N ASP A 806 37.84 16.03 -20.34
CA ASP A 806 37.53 16.08 -18.92
C ASP A 806 37.02 17.50 -18.59
N GLU A 807 35.95 17.61 -17.81
CA GLU A 807 35.80 18.71 -16.86
C GLU A 807 35.40 18.16 -15.49
N THR A 808 36.27 18.43 -14.53
CA THR A 808 36.16 18.11 -13.10
C THR A 808 35.77 19.37 -12.34
N MET A 809 34.96 19.24 -11.28
CA MET A 809 35.03 20.18 -10.16
C MET A 809 34.53 19.54 -8.85
N PHE A 810 35.48 19.24 -7.96
CA PHE A 810 35.29 19.10 -6.52
C PHE A 810 35.33 20.49 -5.86
N PRO A 811 34.90 20.61 -4.59
CA PRO A 811 35.79 21.25 -3.63
C PRO A 811 35.87 20.54 -2.27
N ILE A 812 37.08 20.54 -1.72
CA ILE A 812 37.41 20.37 -0.29
C ILE A 812 38.30 21.56 0.06
N GLU A 813 37.99 22.31 1.13
CA GLU A 813 38.96 22.59 2.22
C GLU A 813 38.35 23.39 3.39
N GLU A 814 38.97 23.14 4.55
CA GLU A 814 38.64 23.51 5.93
C GLU A 814 39.04 24.95 6.33
N CYS A 815 38.44 25.47 7.41
CA CYS A 815 39.11 25.82 8.70
C CYS A 815 38.37 26.94 9.49
N GLY A 816 38.23 26.74 10.81
CA GLY A 816 38.54 27.80 11.80
C GLY A 816 37.44 28.26 12.78
N MET A 817 37.66 27.93 14.06
CA MET A 817 37.10 28.44 15.34
C MET A 817 35.73 27.96 15.82
#